data_AF-A0A3D3NT16-F1
#
_entry.id   AF-A0A3D3NT16-F1
#
_cell.length_a   1.000
_cell.length_b   1.000
_cell.length_c   1.000
_cell.angle_alpha   90.00
_cell.angle_beta   90.00
_cell.angle_gamma   90.00
#
_symmetry.space_group_name_H-M   'P 1'
#
loop_
_entity.id
_entity.type
_entity.pdbx_description
1 polymer ?
#
loop_
_entity_poly.entity_id
_entity_poly.type
_entity_poly.pdbx_seq_one_letter_code
_entity_poly.pdbx_strand_id
1 'polypeptide(L)'
;MYPGFAAGNKAAVFTGKDSFIQIKESDLPEKNLRFGNGDTITLEAWINTEQMGNGSFVYLIGKGRNKNKAFTSENQNWALRLKGEGGEARPCFLFRSRDKDGKENYHRWVSKEGFVPGSGWHHVAVSYSFGKPKTIAAWVDGKKAPGGVWDLGGETTEPPVSDADDIMIGTGNGGGAGNTLNGALDEVAVYRELVPEVTLAQRFQFIPPPPPIDAKKLPTGKVLVQVCEEGVPAKNSWPAYPPQPVETYTEDVFGIFEVPHKYVDTGVRGDRPNPYLLRAAAVVIVPAGKHRLLVRGRNATHLSVDGVMLVDLPIAKADGGGHGRVSEQDEYLDLGSDFRFAPPGSQEKWIEFESEGGEHLFVIEQMIGGVIGSSKRRPETGEMVVAISLEGSESWSLLSPGKRQVPYTDEGWAAYETERRVWLTKFNAERRAKARAQHDAYWTKRREAASKWLASTPAVKVPAPVKDLPANNAVDHFLNAKIAAVSAQYSAAKKDGVHFYKEVLPILEQNCFSCHQGGKTKGDLRLDTLSGALKGGESDGPAIAPGHPAKSSLIARVSTDDEDYIMPPKGSPLTKEQIAVLERWISEGANWPELNVDRIEVTPLSDDLAFLRRVTLDTVGVVPTLEEIAAFQKDTRKDKRARVIDRLLADPRWADRWMGYWQDVLAENPNILNPTLNNTGPFRWYLHEALSDDRPMDLFVTELLRMGGSERFGGPAGFGTASGNDVPMAAKGAIISTAFLGVEMKCARCHD
;
A
#
# COMPACT_ATOMS: atom_id res chain seq x y z
N MET A 1 -13.91 17.10 -24.39
CA MET A 1 -12.74 17.61 -25.13
C MET A 1 -13.08 19.01 -25.60
N TYR A 2 -12.20 20.00 -25.40
CA TYR A 2 -12.37 21.35 -25.95
C TYR A 2 -12.13 21.29 -27.46
N PRO A 3 -13.12 21.52 -28.34
CA PRO A 3 -13.03 21.19 -29.76
C PRO A 3 -12.16 22.13 -30.61
N GLY A 4 -11.59 23.18 -30.03
CA GLY A 4 -10.83 24.19 -30.79
C GLY A 4 -9.35 23.84 -31.03
N PHE A 5 -8.73 23.11 -30.09
CA PHE A 5 -7.30 22.84 -30.18
C PHE A 5 -7.01 21.66 -31.11
N ALA A 6 -6.11 21.87 -32.07
CA ALA A 6 -5.57 20.78 -32.89
C ALA A 6 -4.93 19.70 -32.00
N ALA A 7 -4.96 18.43 -32.43
CA ALA A 7 -4.41 17.31 -31.64
C ALA A 7 -2.91 17.45 -31.31
N GLY A 8 -2.18 18.32 -32.00
CA GLY A 8 -0.77 18.66 -31.73
C GLY A 8 -0.55 20.03 -31.08
N ASN A 9 -1.60 20.65 -30.53
CA ASN A 9 -1.52 21.98 -29.95
C ASN A 9 -0.50 22.04 -28.79
N LYS A 10 0.35 23.07 -28.79
CA LYS A 10 1.41 23.29 -27.79
C LYS A 10 1.17 24.62 -27.08
N ALA A 11 0.26 24.60 -26.12
CA ALA A 11 0.03 25.74 -25.25
C ALA A 11 1.33 26.17 -24.53
N ALA A 12 1.46 27.48 -24.28
CA ALA A 12 2.56 28.02 -23.49
C ALA A 12 2.31 27.71 -22.01
N VAL A 13 3.25 27.03 -21.35
CA VAL A 13 3.17 26.69 -19.93
C VAL A 13 4.02 27.65 -19.12
N PHE A 14 3.43 28.17 -18.02
CA PHE A 14 4.04 29.15 -17.14
C PHE A 14 4.15 28.56 -15.73
N THR A 15 5.38 28.48 -15.21
CA THR A 15 5.67 27.96 -13.87
C THR A 15 6.58 28.92 -13.11
N GLY A 16 5.98 29.86 -12.37
CA GLY A 16 6.72 30.78 -11.50
C GLY A 16 7.29 32.01 -12.20
N LYS A 17 7.97 32.85 -11.41
CA LYS A 17 8.29 34.25 -11.73
C LYS A 17 9.09 34.48 -13.01
N ASP A 18 9.91 33.51 -13.41
CA ASP A 18 10.83 33.62 -14.55
C ASP A 18 10.20 33.02 -15.84
N SER A 19 8.98 32.49 -15.75
CA SER A 19 8.22 32.01 -16.89
C SER A 19 7.35 33.14 -17.44
N PHE A 20 7.80 33.80 -18.50
CA PHE A 20 7.03 34.83 -19.20
C PHE A 20 7.42 34.91 -20.67
N ILE A 21 6.55 35.53 -21.45
CA ILE A 21 6.87 35.93 -22.83
C ILE A 21 6.86 37.46 -22.86
N GLN A 22 7.95 38.04 -23.34
CA GLN A 22 8.08 39.47 -23.56
C GLN A 22 8.08 39.75 -25.06
N ILE A 23 7.16 40.59 -25.51
CA ILE A 23 7.09 41.06 -26.89
C ILE A 23 7.49 42.53 -26.87
N LYS A 24 8.60 42.85 -27.54
CA LYS A 24 9.06 44.24 -27.60
C LYS A 24 8.14 45.04 -28.48
N GLU A 25 7.79 46.24 -28.02
CA GLU A 25 6.96 47.16 -28.83
C GLU A 25 7.62 47.48 -30.17
N SER A 26 8.95 47.50 -30.23
CA SER A 26 9.73 47.72 -31.46
C SER A 26 9.50 46.66 -32.53
N ASP A 27 9.04 45.47 -32.13
CA ASP A 27 8.90 44.31 -32.99
C ASP A 27 7.48 44.20 -33.56
N LEU A 28 6.56 45.08 -33.11
CA LEU A 28 5.19 45.12 -33.58
C LEU A 28 5.06 45.92 -34.89
N PRO A 29 4.34 45.37 -35.90
CA PRO A 29 4.03 46.13 -37.11
C PRO A 29 3.18 47.36 -36.77
N GLU A 30 3.55 48.51 -37.34
CA GLU A 30 2.80 49.78 -37.29
C GLU A 30 2.59 50.42 -35.90
N LYS A 31 3.20 49.88 -34.82
CA LYS A 31 3.04 50.39 -33.43
C LYS A 31 1.56 50.49 -33.00
N ASN A 32 0.76 49.54 -33.47
CA ASN A 32 -0.70 49.58 -33.44
C ASN A 32 -1.34 49.23 -32.07
N LEU A 33 -0.59 49.05 -30.98
CA LEU A 33 -1.14 48.72 -29.65
C LEU A 33 -1.08 49.87 -28.63
N ARG A 34 -0.99 51.10 -29.14
CA ARG A 34 -1.13 52.35 -28.39
C ARG A 34 -2.55 52.87 -28.50
N PHE A 35 -3.24 52.98 -27.38
CA PHE A 35 -4.64 53.40 -27.32
C PHE A 35 -4.75 54.84 -26.84
N GLY A 36 -5.66 55.62 -27.42
CA GLY A 36 -6.04 56.96 -27.01
C GLY A 36 -7.47 57.01 -26.49
N ASN A 37 -7.96 58.20 -26.20
CA ASN A 37 -9.35 58.37 -25.76
C ASN A 37 -10.31 58.02 -26.89
N GLY A 38 -11.37 57.26 -26.60
CA GLY A 38 -12.34 56.81 -27.59
C GLY A 38 -11.94 55.57 -28.39
N ASP A 39 -10.67 55.15 -28.33
CA ASP A 39 -10.24 53.88 -28.91
C ASP A 39 -10.86 52.70 -28.16
N THR A 40 -11.02 51.60 -28.88
CA THR A 40 -11.58 50.34 -28.38
C THR A 40 -10.52 49.27 -28.26
N ILE A 41 -10.64 48.42 -27.25
CA ILE A 41 -9.79 47.26 -27.04
C ILE A 41 -10.63 46.04 -26.66
N THR A 42 -10.31 44.89 -27.24
CA THR A 42 -10.72 43.58 -26.71
C THR A 42 -9.46 42.74 -26.45
N LEU A 43 -9.38 42.16 -25.26
CA LEU A 43 -8.33 41.23 -24.85
C LEU A 43 -8.98 39.86 -24.62
N GLU A 44 -8.44 38.80 -25.22
CA GLU A 44 -8.89 37.43 -24.96
C GLU A 44 -7.73 36.45 -24.81
N ALA A 45 -8.00 35.34 -24.12
CA ALA A 45 -7.08 34.23 -23.99
C ALA A 45 -7.84 32.94 -23.67
N TRP A 46 -7.30 31.81 -24.12
CA TRP A 46 -7.57 30.53 -23.49
C TRP A 46 -6.61 30.32 -22.32
N ILE A 47 -7.14 29.82 -21.22
CA ILE A 47 -6.38 29.59 -19.99
C ILE A 47 -6.74 28.27 -19.32
N ASN A 48 -5.73 27.53 -18.90
CA ASN A 48 -5.86 26.42 -17.97
C ASN A 48 -4.95 26.68 -16.77
N THR A 49 -5.52 27.22 -15.70
CA THR A 49 -4.79 27.54 -14.46
C THR A 49 -5.10 26.52 -13.38
N GLU A 50 -4.08 26.00 -12.71
CA GLU A 50 -4.23 24.91 -11.75
C GLU A 50 -4.78 25.37 -10.40
N GLN A 51 -4.41 26.58 -9.96
CA GLN A 51 -4.77 27.13 -8.66
C GLN A 51 -4.60 28.65 -8.61
N MET A 52 -5.45 29.31 -7.84
CA MET A 52 -5.36 30.75 -7.63
C MET A 52 -5.71 31.10 -6.19
N GLY A 53 -4.87 31.90 -5.54
CA GLY A 53 -5.10 32.35 -4.17
C GLY A 53 -6.14 33.47 -4.11
N ASN A 54 -6.99 33.49 -3.09
CA ASN A 54 -7.90 34.62 -2.86
C ASN A 54 -7.09 35.92 -2.70
N GLY A 55 -7.54 37.00 -3.34
CA GLY A 55 -6.87 38.30 -3.38
C GLY A 55 -5.73 38.43 -4.39
N SER A 56 -5.36 37.37 -5.10
CA SER A 56 -4.32 37.42 -6.15
C SER A 56 -4.82 38.15 -7.42
N PHE A 57 -3.88 38.70 -8.19
CA PHE A 57 -4.13 39.37 -9.47
C PHE A 57 -3.16 38.85 -10.54
N VAL A 58 -3.43 37.64 -11.02
CA VAL A 58 -2.56 36.91 -11.95
C VAL A 58 -2.55 37.59 -13.33
N TYR A 59 -1.37 37.83 -13.88
CA TYR A 59 -1.17 38.47 -15.18
C TYR A 59 -1.39 37.47 -16.32
N LEU A 60 -2.28 37.79 -17.27
CA LEU A 60 -2.41 37.01 -18.50
C LEU A 60 -1.62 37.68 -19.62
N ILE A 61 -1.98 38.93 -19.93
CA ILE A 61 -1.30 39.79 -20.90
C ILE A 61 -1.45 41.24 -20.48
N GLY A 62 -0.42 42.06 -20.71
CA GLY A 62 -0.52 43.50 -20.53
C GLY A 62 0.70 44.25 -21.03
N LYS A 63 0.54 45.55 -21.24
CA LYS A 63 1.59 46.47 -21.69
C LYS A 63 2.07 47.35 -20.54
N GLY A 64 3.32 47.13 -20.13
CA GLY A 64 3.95 47.76 -18.96
C GLY A 64 4.18 46.83 -17.76
N ARG A 65 4.64 47.40 -16.64
CA ARG A 65 5.05 46.71 -15.40
C ARG A 65 6.08 45.58 -15.58
N ASN A 66 6.97 45.72 -16.54
CA ASN A 66 8.13 44.86 -16.79
C ASN A 66 9.41 45.32 -16.05
N LYS A 67 9.33 46.38 -15.22
CA LYS A 67 10.48 47.04 -14.55
C LYS A 67 11.54 47.59 -15.53
N ASN A 68 11.14 47.99 -16.73
CA ASN A 68 12.00 48.71 -17.66
C ASN A 68 12.44 50.06 -17.06
N LYS A 69 13.75 50.32 -17.03
CA LYS A 69 14.34 51.55 -16.47
C LYS A 69 13.97 52.82 -17.23
N ALA A 70 13.49 52.69 -18.48
CA ALA A 70 13.02 53.81 -19.29
C ALA A 70 11.68 54.39 -18.81
N PHE A 71 10.92 53.64 -18.00
CA PHE A 71 9.62 54.02 -17.50
C PHE A 71 9.58 53.96 -15.96
N THR A 72 8.56 54.57 -15.36
CA THR A 72 8.36 54.47 -13.90
C THR A 72 7.93 53.05 -13.53
N SER A 73 8.19 52.61 -12.29
CA SER A 73 7.77 51.28 -11.80
C SER A 73 6.25 51.09 -11.79
N GLU A 74 5.51 52.21 -11.86
CA GLU A 74 4.05 52.26 -11.93
C GLU A 74 3.54 52.33 -13.37
N ASN A 75 4.40 52.27 -14.40
CA ASN A 75 3.93 52.35 -15.78
C ASN A 75 3.09 51.13 -16.16
N GLN A 76 1.84 51.38 -16.56
CA GLN A 76 0.89 50.35 -17.01
C GLN A 76 -0.09 50.99 -17.98
N ASN A 77 -0.04 50.59 -19.24
CA ASN A 77 -0.95 51.09 -20.27
C ASN A 77 -2.29 50.36 -20.11
N TRP A 78 -2.31 49.04 -20.27
CA TRP A 78 -3.48 48.17 -20.10
C TRP A 78 -3.05 46.74 -19.73
N ALA A 79 -3.93 45.96 -19.10
CA ALA A 79 -3.68 44.54 -18.79
C ALA A 79 -4.99 43.75 -18.62
N LEU A 80 -5.01 42.53 -19.16
CA LEU A 80 -5.95 41.47 -18.81
C LEU A 80 -5.31 40.58 -17.74
N ARG A 81 -6.05 40.38 -16.65
CA ARG A 81 -5.64 39.65 -15.45
C ARG A 81 -6.78 38.77 -14.95
N LEU A 82 -6.48 37.91 -13.98
CA LEU A 82 -7.48 37.17 -13.20
C LEU A 82 -7.39 37.55 -11.73
N LYS A 83 -8.52 37.89 -11.11
CA LYS A 83 -8.62 38.08 -9.65
C LYS A 83 -9.08 36.78 -8.99
N GLY A 84 -8.36 36.35 -7.96
CA GLY A 84 -8.77 35.19 -7.15
C GLY A 84 -9.77 35.63 -6.11
N GLU A 85 -10.99 35.11 -6.15
CA GLU A 85 -12.03 35.50 -5.20
C GLU A 85 -13.08 34.40 -5.05
N GLY A 86 -13.36 33.99 -3.82
CA GLY A 86 -14.41 33.00 -3.54
C GLY A 86 -14.15 31.62 -4.15
N GLY A 87 -12.89 31.27 -4.45
CA GLY A 87 -12.55 30.03 -5.17
C GLY A 87 -12.64 30.12 -6.69
N GLU A 88 -12.98 31.29 -7.24
CA GLU A 88 -13.03 31.55 -8.68
C GLU A 88 -11.83 32.38 -9.16
N ALA A 89 -11.53 32.25 -10.45
CA ALA A 89 -10.70 33.15 -11.21
C ALA A 89 -11.56 34.07 -12.08
N ARG A 90 -11.62 35.35 -11.70
CA ARG A 90 -12.49 36.36 -12.32
C ARG A 90 -11.73 37.25 -13.29
N PRO A 91 -12.16 37.39 -14.56
CA PRO A 91 -11.60 38.37 -15.49
C PRO A 91 -11.47 39.76 -14.86
N CYS A 92 -10.27 40.33 -15.00
CA CYS A 92 -9.91 41.62 -14.46
C CYS A 92 -9.21 42.46 -15.52
N PHE A 93 -9.69 43.68 -15.72
CA PHE A 93 -9.05 44.67 -16.59
C PHE A 93 -8.43 45.78 -15.76
N LEU A 94 -7.19 46.15 -16.07
CA LEU A 94 -6.48 47.25 -15.42
C LEU A 94 -5.87 48.16 -16.48
N PHE A 95 -6.04 49.46 -16.32
CA PHE A 95 -5.30 50.46 -17.09
C PHE A 95 -4.97 51.67 -16.21
N ARG A 96 -4.12 52.57 -16.71
CA ARG A 96 -3.92 53.89 -16.09
C ARG A 96 -4.46 54.97 -17.01
N SER A 97 -5.08 55.99 -16.44
CA SER A 97 -5.42 57.22 -17.15
C SER A 97 -4.43 58.32 -16.81
N ARG A 98 -4.38 59.36 -17.65
CA ARG A 98 -3.63 60.60 -17.37
C ARG A 98 -4.55 61.78 -17.63
N ASP A 99 -4.80 62.59 -16.60
CA ASP A 99 -5.61 63.79 -16.75
C ASP A 99 -4.84 64.93 -17.45
N LYS A 100 -5.55 66.03 -17.71
CA LYS A 100 -4.99 67.24 -18.35
C LYS A 100 -3.82 67.88 -17.59
N ASP A 101 -3.72 67.63 -16.29
CA ASP A 101 -2.67 68.18 -15.41
C ASP A 101 -1.48 67.19 -15.30
N GLY A 102 -1.53 66.08 -16.04
CA GLY A 102 -0.49 65.05 -16.09
C GLY A 102 -0.55 64.06 -14.92
N LYS A 103 -1.57 64.13 -14.06
CA LYS A 103 -1.74 63.21 -12.94
C LYS A 103 -2.32 61.89 -13.44
N GLU A 104 -1.71 60.80 -13.01
CA GLU A 104 -2.07 59.46 -13.45
C GLU A 104 -2.79 58.67 -12.36
N ASN A 105 -3.87 57.97 -12.73
CA ASN A 105 -4.65 57.14 -11.81
C ASN A 105 -4.83 55.72 -12.36
N TYR A 106 -4.83 54.72 -11.48
CA TYR A 106 -5.16 53.34 -11.84
C TYR A 106 -6.66 53.12 -11.86
N HIS A 107 -7.14 52.41 -12.87
CA HIS A 107 -8.54 52.01 -13.01
C HIS A 107 -8.59 50.51 -13.18
N ARG A 108 -9.24 49.82 -12.24
CA ARG A 108 -9.38 48.37 -12.27
C ARG A 108 -10.83 47.98 -12.20
N TRP A 109 -11.19 47.07 -13.07
CA TRP A 109 -12.50 46.45 -13.12
C TRP A 109 -12.35 44.94 -12.97
N VAL A 110 -13.26 44.32 -12.23
CA VAL A 110 -13.29 42.87 -12.02
C VAL A 110 -14.71 42.38 -12.25
N SER A 111 -14.87 41.32 -13.04
CA SER A 111 -16.19 40.70 -13.26
C SER A 111 -16.78 40.13 -11.97
N LYS A 112 -18.11 40.04 -11.91
CA LYS A 112 -18.82 39.39 -10.78
C LYS A 112 -18.67 37.87 -10.77
N GLU A 113 -18.47 37.28 -11.95
CA GLU A 113 -18.37 35.84 -12.16
C GLU A 113 -17.02 35.49 -12.80
N GLY A 114 -16.56 34.28 -12.53
CA GLY A 114 -15.33 33.71 -13.07
C GLY A 114 -15.50 32.24 -13.39
N PHE A 115 -14.39 31.52 -13.42
CA PHE A 115 -14.38 30.06 -13.54
C PHE A 115 -13.60 29.44 -12.37
N VAL A 116 -13.80 28.15 -12.12
CA VAL A 116 -13.10 27.42 -11.05
C VAL A 116 -11.71 26.99 -11.55
N PRO A 117 -10.60 27.47 -10.94
CA PRO A 117 -9.27 27.00 -11.29
C PRO A 117 -9.14 25.47 -11.16
N GLY A 118 -8.40 24.85 -12.07
CA GLY A 118 -8.18 23.41 -12.11
C GLY A 118 -9.31 22.60 -12.76
N SER A 119 -10.39 23.25 -13.22
CA SER A 119 -11.50 22.57 -13.91
C SER A 119 -11.29 22.34 -15.41
N GLY A 120 -10.16 22.84 -15.96
CA GLY A 120 -9.76 22.62 -17.34
C GLY A 120 -9.41 23.91 -18.08
N TRP A 121 -9.65 23.92 -19.39
CA TRP A 121 -9.45 25.10 -20.23
C TRP A 121 -10.67 26.02 -20.19
N HIS A 122 -10.43 27.32 -20.12
CA HIS A 122 -11.47 28.33 -20.16
C HIS A 122 -11.12 29.40 -21.17
N HIS A 123 -12.13 29.94 -21.84
CA HIS A 123 -11.96 31.12 -22.68
C HIS A 123 -12.37 32.35 -21.87
N VAL A 124 -11.48 33.35 -21.77
CA VAL A 124 -11.78 34.60 -21.10
C VAL A 124 -11.55 35.77 -22.03
N ALA A 125 -12.45 36.76 -21.98
CA ALA A 125 -12.30 37.99 -22.75
C ALA A 125 -12.78 39.22 -21.96
N VAL A 126 -12.18 40.38 -22.23
CA VAL A 126 -12.64 41.70 -21.76
C VAL A 126 -12.60 42.70 -22.91
N SER A 127 -13.69 43.45 -23.09
CA SER A 127 -13.81 44.52 -24.10
C SER A 127 -14.08 45.86 -23.43
N TYR A 128 -13.46 46.92 -23.92
CA TYR A 128 -13.58 48.28 -23.37
C TYR A 128 -13.38 49.37 -24.43
N SER A 129 -14.12 50.47 -24.31
CA SER A 129 -13.83 51.72 -25.04
C SER A 129 -13.28 52.76 -24.05
N PHE A 130 -12.06 53.23 -24.28
CA PHE A 130 -11.43 54.21 -23.42
C PHE A 130 -12.24 55.51 -23.36
N GLY A 131 -12.41 56.05 -22.16
CA GLY A 131 -13.22 57.22 -21.89
C GLY A 131 -14.73 56.97 -21.80
N LYS A 132 -15.20 55.73 -22.03
CA LYS A 132 -16.62 55.36 -21.98
C LYS A 132 -16.83 54.21 -20.97
N PRO A 133 -16.86 54.48 -19.66
CA PRO A 133 -16.80 53.46 -18.60
C PRO A 133 -17.91 52.40 -18.68
N LYS A 134 -19.09 52.75 -19.22
CA LYS A 134 -20.23 51.84 -19.37
C LYS A 134 -20.07 50.79 -20.48
N THR A 135 -19.01 50.88 -21.28
CA THR A 135 -18.73 49.93 -22.37
C THR A 135 -17.98 48.67 -21.91
N ILE A 136 -17.47 48.65 -20.68
CA ILE A 136 -16.73 47.51 -20.14
C ILE A 136 -17.63 46.26 -20.07
N ALA A 137 -17.15 45.15 -20.60
CA ALA A 137 -17.80 43.87 -20.51
C ALA A 137 -16.77 42.74 -20.51
N ALA A 138 -17.09 41.63 -19.86
CA ALA A 138 -16.26 40.44 -19.83
C ALA A 138 -17.06 39.20 -20.19
N TRP A 139 -16.36 38.20 -20.72
CA TRP A 139 -16.91 36.90 -21.06
C TRP A 139 -16.06 35.80 -20.45
N VAL A 140 -16.73 34.75 -19.99
CA VAL A 140 -16.13 33.48 -19.54
C VAL A 140 -16.86 32.38 -20.29
N ASP A 141 -16.11 31.54 -21.00
CA ASP A 141 -16.63 30.39 -21.74
C ASP A 141 -17.78 30.77 -22.69
N GLY A 142 -17.58 31.87 -23.42
CA GLY A 142 -18.54 32.43 -24.37
C GLY A 142 -19.76 33.10 -23.74
N LYS A 143 -19.91 33.09 -22.41
CA LYS A 143 -21.01 33.74 -21.69
C LYS A 143 -20.59 35.09 -21.15
N LYS A 144 -21.40 36.11 -21.40
CA LYS A 144 -21.19 37.44 -20.87
C LYS A 144 -21.42 37.46 -19.35
N ALA A 145 -20.46 37.97 -18.59
CA ALA A 145 -20.62 38.16 -17.16
C ALA A 145 -21.72 39.19 -16.87
N PRO A 146 -22.50 39.05 -15.77
CA PRO A 146 -23.62 39.94 -15.42
C PRO A 146 -23.18 41.35 -14.94
N GLY A 147 -21.94 41.75 -15.25
CA GLY A 147 -21.30 42.99 -14.84
C GLY A 147 -20.05 42.77 -13.99
N GLY A 148 -19.60 43.84 -13.33
CA GLY A 148 -18.39 43.83 -12.51
C GLY A 148 -18.28 45.06 -11.63
N VAL A 149 -17.20 45.14 -10.87
CA VAL A 149 -16.95 46.17 -9.86
C VAL A 149 -15.70 46.94 -10.24
N TRP A 150 -15.80 48.27 -10.27
CA TRP A 150 -14.66 49.16 -10.38
C TRP A 150 -14.06 49.43 -9.00
N ASP A 151 -12.74 49.46 -8.89
CA ASP A 151 -12.01 49.93 -7.71
C ASP A 151 -10.82 50.83 -8.11
N LEU A 152 -9.99 51.21 -7.13
CA LEU A 152 -8.93 52.22 -7.27
C LEU A 152 -9.49 53.58 -7.71
N GLY A 153 -9.12 54.09 -8.89
CA GLY A 153 -9.63 55.33 -9.45
C GLY A 153 -11.04 55.24 -10.03
N GLY A 154 -11.68 54.06 -10.01
CA GLY A 154 -13.07 53.89 -10.40
C GLY A 154 -13.33 54.05 -11.90
N GLU A 155 -14.58 54.37 -12.25
CA GLU A 155 -14.96 54.75 -13.61
C GLU A 155 -14.28 56.07 -14.04
N THR A 156 -13.86 56.18 -15.30
CA THR A 156 -13.19 57.40 -15.80
C THR A 156 -13.54 57.71 -17.26
N THR A 157 -13.49 58.99 -17.60
CA THR A 157 -13.58 59.53 -18.97
C THR A 157 -12.23 60.04 -19.49
N GLU A 158 -11.19 59.99 -18.66
CA GLU A 158 -9.84 60.46 -18.98
C GLU A 158 -9.13 59.50 -19.97
N PRO A 159 -8.22 60.02 -20.81
CA PRO A 159 -7.47 59.21 -21.76
C PRO A 159 -6.55 58.21 -21.04
N PRO A 160 -6.30 57.03 -21.63
CA PRO A 160 -5.34 56.08 -21.08
C PRO A 160 -3.91 56.58 -21.24
N VAL A 161 -3.02 56.15 -20.35
CA VAL A 161 -1.58 56.25 -20.55
C VAL A 161 -1.20 55.40 -21.76
N SER A 162 -0.46 56.00 -22.68
CA SER A 162 -0.12 55.41 -23.97
C SER A 162 1.34 55.73 -24.31
N ASP A 163 2.18 54.69 -24.37
CA ASP A 163 3.62 54.85 -24.55
C ASP A 163 4.26 53.64 -25.28
N ALA A 164 5.59 53.59 -25.27
CA ALA A 164 6.40 52.61 -25.99
C ALA A 164 6.84 51.40 -25.16
N ASP A 165 6.22 51.12 -24.00
CA ASP A 165 6.66 50.02 -23.14
C ASP A 165 6.30 48.63 -23.71
N ASP A 166 6.96 47.57 -23.25
CA ASP A 166 6.79 46.23 -23.84
C ASP A 166 5.53 45.51 -23.35
N ILE A 167 5.13 44.50 -24.10
CA ILE A 167 4.03 43.60 -23.75
C ILE A 167 4.58 42.38 -23.03
N MET A 168 3.92 42.03 -21.93
CA MET A 168 4.25 40.89 -21.08
C MET A 168 3.08 39.91 -21.06
N ILE A 169 3.37 38.62 -21.21
CA ILE A 169 2.41 37.52 -21.11
C ILE A 169 2.86 36.58 -19.97
N GLY A 170 1.90 36.18 -19.12
CA GLY A 170 2.08 35.24 -18.01
C GLY A 170 2.65 35.85 -16.71
N THR A 171 3.41 36.94 -16.78
CA THR A 171 3.87 37.66 -15.57
C THR A 171 3.86 39.17 -15.74
N GLY A 172 3.75 39.87 -14.61
CA GLY A 172 3.85 41.32 -14.51
C GLY A 172 4.38 41.75 -13.14
N ASN A 173 4.72 43.03 -13.02
CA ASN A 173 5.24 43.66 -11.80
C ASN A 173 6.49 42.98 -11.22
N GLY A 174 7.36 42.48 -12.10
CA GLY A 174 8.61 41.79 -11.73
C GLY A 174 8.44 40.45 -11.03
N GLY A 175 7.37 39.71 -11.32
CA GLY A 175 7.30 38.26 -11.02
C GLY A 175 6.86 37.90 -9.60
N GLY A 176 6.11 38.76 -8.91
CA GLY A 176 5.54 38.38 -7.61
C GLY A 176 4.63 37.16 -7.72
N ALA A 177 4.65 36.26 -6.72
CA ALA A 177 3.88 35.01 -6.75
C ALA A 177 2.36 35.23 -6.95
N GLY A 178 1.80 36.28 -6.36
CA GLY A 178 0.39 36.65 -6.54
C GLY A 178 0.05 37.35 -7.86
N ASN A 179 1.04 37.62 -8.71
CA ASN A 179 0.88 38.26 -10.03
C ASN A 179 1.31 37.35 -11.19
N THR A 180 1.91 36.20 -10.91
CA THR A 180 2.45 35.29 -11.94
C THR A 180 1.46 34.16 -12.19
N LEU A 181 1.24 33.84 -13.46
CA LEU A 181 0.46 32.68 -13.85
C LEU A 181 1.18 31.37 -13.49
N ASN A 182 0.41 30.44 -12.93
CA ASN A 182 0.79 29.04 -12.81
C ASN A 182 -0.23 28.18 -13.57
N GLY A 183 0.10 27.83 -14.80
CA GLY A 183 -0.83 27.20 -15.73
C GLY A 183 -0.41 27.37 -17.19
N ALA A 184 -1.34 27.13 -18.10
CA ALA A 184 -1.13 27.26 -19.54
C ALA A 184 -1.98 28.38 -20.14
N LEU A 185 -1.43 29.07 -21.14
CA LEU A 185 -2.16 29.99 -22.02
C LEU A 185 -2.12 29.52 -23.47
N ASP A 186 -3.18 29.82 -24.19
CA ASP A 186 -3.25 29.65 -25.63
C ASP A 186 -4.08 30.75 -26.29
N GLU A 187 -3.89 30.92 -27.60
CA GLU A 187 -4.56 31.91 -28.47
C GLU A 187 -4.79 33.28 -27.81
N VAL A 188 -3.75 33.83 -27.19
CA VAL A 188 -3.81 35.16 -26.59
C VAL A 188 -3.91 36.20 -27.71
N ALA A 189 -4.95 37.05 -27.69
CA ALA A 189 -5.20 38.03 -28.74
C ALA A 189 -5.57 39.41 -28.18
N VAL A 190 -5.18 40.45 -28.93
CA VAL A 190 -5.48 41.86 -28.67
C VAL A 190 -6.10 42.45 -29.93
N TYR A 191 -7.31 42.98 -29.82
CA TYR A 191 -8.02 43.62 -30.92
C TYR A 191 -8.18 45.11 -30.64
N ARG A 192 -8.08 45.93 -31.69
CA ARG A 192 -8.39 47.39 -31.63
C ARG A 192 -9.87 47.70 -31.85
N GLU A 193 -10.74 46.72 -31.71
CA GLU A 193 -12.18 46.85 -31.91
C GLU A 193 -12.92 46.12 -30.78
N LEU A 194 -14.21 46.41 -30.63
CA LEU A 194 -15.09 45.61 -29.78
C LEU A 194 -15.46 44.35 -30.55
N VAL A 195 -14.86 43.22 -30.19
CA VAL A 195 -15.23 41.93 -30.81
C VAL A 195 -16.71 41.64 -30.51
N PRO A 196 -17.53 41.31 -31.53
CA PRO A 196 -18.95 41.03 -31.33
C PRO A 196 -19.20 39.89 -30.34
N GLU A 197 -20.23 40.03 -29.51
CA GLU A 197 -20.60 39.03 -28.50
C GLU A 197 -20.88 37.65 -29.11
N VAL A 198 -21.49 37.59 -30.30
CA VAL A 198 -21.73 36.33 -31.02
C VAL A 198 -20.42 35.62 -31.38
N THR A 199 -19.36 36.37 -31.71
CA THR A 199 -18.04 35.82 -32.03
C THR A 199 -17.40 35.23 -30.79
N LEU A 200 -17.41 35.97 -29.67
CA LEU A 200 -16.90 35.49 -28.38
C LEU A 200 -17.65 34.27 -27.88
N ALA A 201 -18.98 34.23 -28.04
CA ALA A 201 -19.80 33.07 -27.71
C ALA A 201 -19.42 31.82 -28.53
N GLN A 202 -19.10 32.00 -29.82
CA GLN A 202 -18.71 30.91 -30.71
C GLN A 202 -17.27 30.40 -30.46
N ARG A 203 -16.40 31.19 -29.82
CA ARG A 203 -15.03 30.74 -29.47
C ARG A 203 -15.07 29.54 -28.53
N PHE A 204 -15.97 29.55 -27.55
CA PHE A 204 -16.11 28.45 -26.62
C PHE A 204 -17.06 27.37 -27.14
N GLN A 205 -16.50 26.26 -27.62
CA GLN A 205 -17.26 25.05 -27.86
C GLN A 205 -16.91 24.05 -26.76
N PHE A 206 -17.90 23.44 -26.13
CA PHE A 206 -17.70 22.38 -25.15
C PHE A 206 -18.56 21.19 -25.54
N ILE A 207 -17.91 20.08 -25.91
CA ILE A 207 -18.59 18.80 -26.05
C ILE A 207 -18.43 18.10 -24.69
N PRO A 208 -19.51 18.01 -23.90
CA PRO A 208 -19.45 17.27 -22.64
C PRO A 208 -19.07 15.82 -22.94
N PRO A 209 -18.24 15.18 -22.09
CA PRO A 209 -18.00 13.76 -22.23
C PRO A 209 -19.33 12.99 -22.15
N PRO A 210 -19.43 11.83 -22.82
CA PRO A 210 -20.61 10.97 -22.66
C PRO A 210 -20.82 10.61 -21.19
N PRO A 211 -22.06 10.27 -20.78
CA PRO A 211 -22.34 9.81 -19.43
C PRO A 211 -21.38 8.68 -19.03
N PRO A 212 -20.94 8.63 -17.77
CA PRO A 212 -20.01 7.61 -17.31
C PRO A 212 -20.54 6.18 -17.45
N ILE A 213 -21.86 6.03 -17.48
CA ILE A 213 -22.56 4.75 -17.52
C ILE A 213 -23.48 4.71 -18.74
N ASP A 214 -23.34 3.65 -19.52
CA ASP A 214 -24.29 3.27 -20.56
C ASP A 214 -25.22 2.21 -19.97
N ALA A 215 -26.48 2.60 -19.68
CA ALA A 215 -27.46 1.71 -19.06
C ALA A 215 -27.66 0.40 -19.82
N LYS A 216 -27.49 0.41 -21.15
CA LYS A 216 -27.67 -0.76 -22.02
C LYS A 216 -26.56 -1.81 -21.85
N LYS A 217 -25.42 -1.42 -21.25
CA LYS A 217 -24.28 -2.31 -20.99
C LYS A 217 -24.24 -2.82 -19.56
N LEU A 218 -25.18 -2.43 -18.71
CA LEU A 218 -25.22 -2.88 -17.32
C LEU A 218 -25.66 -4.35 -17.23
N PRO A 219 -25.04 -5.14 -16.35
CA PRO A 219 -25.43 -6.53 -16.13
C PRO A 219 -26.83 -6.59 -15.51
N THR A 220 -27.73 -7.38 -16.11
CA THR A 220 -29.09 -7.58 -15.61
C THR A 220 -29.08 -8.18 -14.20
N GLY A 221 -29.84 -7.59 -13.28
CA GLY A 221 -29.99 -8.10 -11.91
C GLY A 221 -28.75 -8.01 -11.03
N LYS A 222 -27.76 -7.21 -11.43
CA LYS A 222 -26.50 -6.99 -10.70
C LYS A 222 -26.15 -5.52 -10.65
N VAL A 223 -25.38 -5.13 -9.64
CA VAL A 223 -24.75 -3.82 -9.54
C VAL A 223 -23.37 -3.93 -10.18
N LEU A 224 -23.10 -3.15 -11.22
CA LEU A 224 -21.76 -3.00 -11.77
C LEU A 224 -20.96 -2.06 -10.87
N VAL A 225 -19.84 -2.52 -10.33
CA VAL A 225 -18.90 -1.71 -9.57
C VAL A 225 -17.66 -1.45 -10.41
N GLN A 226 -17.25 -0.19 -10.48
CA GLN A 226 -16.13 0.35 -11.24
C GLN A 226 -15.14 1.03 -10.29
N VAL A 227 -13.88 0.60 -10.34
CA VAL A 227 -12.78 1.27 -9.63
C VAL A 227 -12.01 2.13 -10.62
N CYS A 228 -11.98 3.44 -10.39
CA CYS A 228 -11.35 4.41 -11.26
C CYS A 228 -10.14 5.03 -10.55
N GLU A 229 -8.94 4.69 -11.02
CA GLU A 229 -7.67 5.13 -10.43
C GLU A 229 -7.07 6.33 -11.16
N GLU A 230 -7.25 6.42 -12.48
CA GLU A 230 -6.71 7.49 -13.32
C GLU A 230 -7.72 8.62 -13.50
N GLY A 231 -7.24 9.86 -13.63
CA GLY A 231 -8.09 11.05 -13.80
C GLY A 231 -8.72 11.57 -12.50
N VAL A 232 -8.40 10.97 -11.36
CA VAL A 232 -8.86 11.44 -10.04
C VAL A 232 -7.86 12.47 -9.48
N PRO A 233 -8.32 13.69 -9.11
CA PRO A 233 -7.41 14.72 -8.59
C PRO A 233 -6.71 14.30 -7.29
N ALA A 234 -5.44 14.69 -7.13
CA ALA A 234 -4.68 14.43 -5.90
C ALA A 234 -5.18 15.23 -4.68
N LYS A 235 -5.95 16.29 -4.92
CA LYS A 235 -6.62 17.12 -3.90
C LYS A 235 -8.04 16.62 -3.67
N ASN A 236 -8.67 17.00 -2.57
CA ASN A 236 -10.09 16.72 -2.33
C ASN A 236 -10.98 17.57 -3.24
N SER A 237 -11.14 17.15 -4.49
CA SER A 237 -12.04 17.74 -5.47
C SER A 237 -12.58 16.65 -6.38
N TRP A 238 -13.81 16.81 -6.85
CA TRP A 238 -14.38 15.92 -7.85
C TRP A 238 -13.57 15.98 -9.17
N PRO A 239 -13.41 14.86 -9.89
CA PRO A 239 -12.82 14.87 -11.22
C PRO A 239 -13.58 15.80 -12.16
N ALA A 240 -12.86 16.61 -12.95
CA ALA A 240 -13.46 17.49 -13.95
C ALA A 240 -14.18 16.71 -15.07
N TYR A 241 -13.74 15.47 -15.31
CA TYR A 241 -14.36 14.54 -16.25
C TYR A 241 -14.56 13.18 -15.59
N PRO A 242 -15.58 12.41 -15.98
CA PRO A 242 -15.81 11.10 -15.41
C PRO A 242 -14.60 10.18 -15.68
N PRO A 243 -13.91 9.70 -14.63
CA PRO A 243 -12.72 8.88 -14.82
C PRO A 243 -13.10 7.50 -15.36
N GLN A 244 -12.20 6.92 -16.15
CA GLN A 244 -12.39 5.60 -16.74
C GLN A 244 -12.06 4.50 -15.71
N PRO A 245 -12.81 3.38 -15.71
CA PRO A 245 -12.53 2.27 -14.81
C PRO A 245 -11.25 1.55 -15.24
N VAL A 246 -10.37 1.28 -14.27
CA VAL A 246 -9.22 0.36 -14.46
C VAL A 246 -9.59 -1.07 -14.08
N GLU A 247 -10.67 -1.23 -13.31
CA GLU A 247 -11.14 -2.50 -12.80
C GLU A 247 -12.66 -2.47 -12.62
N THR A 248 -13.32 -3.60 -12.89
CA THR A 248 -14.75 -3.78 -12.67
C THR A 248 -15.06 -5.13 -12.02
N TYR A 249 -16.08 -5.15 -11.17
CA TYR A 249 -16.69 -6.37 -10.63
C TYR A 249 -18.19 -6.15 -10.41
N THR A 250 -18.92 -7.18 -9.98
CA THR A 250 -20.37 -7.09 -9.76
C THR A 250 -20.75 -7.43 -8.34
N GLU A 251 -21.74 -6.72 -7.81
CA GLU A 251 -22.43 -6.99 -6.55
C GLU A 251 -23.91 -7.30 -6.79
N ASP A 252 -24.60 -7.79 -5.76
CA ASP A 252 -26.04 -8.06 -5.83
C ASP A 252 -26.90 -6.88 -5.37
N VAL A 253 -26.36 -5.99 -4.54
CA VAL A 253 -27.06 -4.88 -3.90
C VAL A 253 -26.14 -3.67 -3.78
N PHE A 254 -26.71 -2.47 -3.61
CA PHE A 254 -25.97 -1.23 -3.35
C PHE A 254 -25.50 -1.15 -1.88
N GLY A 255 -24.65 -2.08 -1.47
CA GLY A 255 -24.00 -2.08 -0.15
C GLY A 255 -22.55 -2.53 -0.26
N ILE A 256 -21.62 -1.59 -0.38
CA ILE A 256 -20.19 -1.89 -0.57
C ILE A 256 -19.44 -1.40 0.66
N PHE A 257 -18.85 -2.31 1.42
CA PHE A 257 -18.06 -1.98 2.62
C PHE A 257 -16.55 -2.18 2.43
N GLU A 258 -16.15 -2.90 1.38
CA GLU A 258 -14.76 -3.19 1.07
C GLU A 258 -14.59 -3.41 -0.44
N VAL A 259 -13.55 -2.82 -1.02
CA VAL A 259 -13.19 -3.03 -2.42
C VAL A 259 -12.19 -4.19 -2.51
N PRO A 260 -12.34 -5.12 -3.48
CA PRO A 260 -11.37 -6.17 -3.75
C PRO A 260 -9.92 -5.64 -3.81
N HIS A 261 -8.99 -6.41 -3.23
CA HIS A 261 -7.59 -5.99 -3.17
C HIS A 261 -6.97 -5.91 -4.57
N LYS A 262 -6.08 -4.93 -4.77
CA LYS A 262 -5.26 -4.85 -5.98
C LYS A 262 -4.10 -5.83 -5.84
N TYR A 263 -3.81 -6.56 -6.90
CA TYR A 263 -2.63 -7.43 -6.99
C TYR A 263 -1.75 -6.97 -8.15
N VAL A 264 -0.44 -6.92 -7.93
CA VAL A 264 0.52 -6.77 -9.04
C VAL A 264 0.65 -8.10 -9.80
N ASP A 265 1.39 -8.10 -10.90
CA ASP A 265 1.57 -9.27 -11.78
C ASP A 265 2.13 -10.51 -11.06
N THR A 266 2.91 -10.36 -9.99
CA THR A 266 3.37 -11.50 -9.17
C THR A 266 2.31 -12.03 -8.20
N GLY A 267 1.09 -11.47 -8.19
CA GLY A 267 0.03 -11.82 -7.26
C GLY A 267 0.30 -11.43 -5.81
N VAL A 268 1.21 -10.48 -5.56
CA VAL A 268 1.30 -9.85 -4.23
C VAL A 268 0.39 -8.62 -4.20
N ARG A 269 -0.12 -8.26 -3.01
CA ARG A 269 -0.97 -7.09 -2.87
C ARG A 269 -0.23 -5.84 -3.33
N GLY A 270 -0.90 -4.98 -4.10
CA GLY A 270 -0.39 -3.72 -4.63
C GLY A 270 -1.14 -2.52 -4.07
N ASP A 271 -0.57 -1.33 -4.26
CA ASP A 271 -1.18 -0.07 -3.83
C ASP A 271 -2.14 0.50 -4.88
N ARG A 272 -3.26 1.04 -4.40
CA ARG A 272 -4.12 1.94 -5.18
C ARG A 272 -3.69 3.39 -4.94
N PRO A 273 -3.84 4.30 -5.93
CA PRO A 273 -3.61 5.72 -5.69
C PRO A 273 -4.55 6.25 -4.60
N ASN A 274 -4.14 7.35 -3.98
CA ASN A 274 -4.94 8.00 -2.94
C ASN A 274 -4.99 9.51 -3.23
N PRO A 275 -6.17 10.06 -3.56
CA PRO A 275 -7.48 9.39 -3.64
C PRO A 275 -7.69 8.58 -4.93
N TYR A 276 -8.77 7.77 -4.96
CA TYR A 276 -9.35 7.15 -6.15
C TYR A 276 -10.88 7.21 -6.10
N LEU A 277 -11.58 6.94 -7.20
CA LEU A 277 -13.05 6.98 -7.27
C LEU A 277 -13.63 5.57 -7.35
N LEU A 278 -14.69 5.32 -6.59
CA LEU A 278 -15.52 4.13 -6.71
C LEU A 278 -16.89 4.53 -7.29
N ARG A 279 -17.34 3.83 -8.33
CA ARG A 279 -18.65 4.03 -8.95
C ARG A 279 -19.44 2.72 -8.93
N ALA A 280 -20.69 2.76 -8.52
CA ALA A 280 -21.60 1.62 -8.62
C ALA A 280 -22.88 2.01 -9.37
N ALA A 281 -23.32 1.16 -10.29
CA ALA A 281 -24.48 1.46 -11.14
C ALA A 281 -25.32 0.22 -11.45
N ALA A 282 -26.63 0.40 -11.51
CA ALA A 282 -27.59 -0.63 -11.90
C ALA A 282 -28.90 -0.01 -12.40
N VAL A 283 -29.61 -0.74 -13.27
CA VAL A 283 -31.03 -0.47 -13.54
C VAL A 283 -31.86 -1.23 -12.51
N VAL A 284 -32.72 -0.52 -11.78
CA VAL A 284 -33.56 -1.08 -10.71
C VAL A 284 -35.02 -0.80 -11.03
N ILE A 285 -35.87 -1.81 -10.84
CA ILE A 285 -37.32 -1.63 -10.95
C ILE A 285 -37.86 -1.12 -9.61
N VAL A 286 -38.44 0.08 -9.62
CA VAL A 286 -39.07 0.68 -8.44
C VAL A 286 -40.59 0.78 -8.72
N PRO A 287 -41.48 0.45 -7.75
CA PRO A 287 -42.91 0.64 -7.94
C PRO A 287 -43.27 2.12 -8.07
N ALA A 288 -44.50 2.41 -8.50
CA ALA A 288 -45.02 3.77 -8.45
C ALA A 288 -45.31 4.16 -7.00
N GLY A 289 -45.00 5.39 -6.62
CA GLY A 289 -45.27 5.90 -5.27
C GLY A 289 -44.22 6.86 -4.73
N LYS A 290 -44.47 7.35 -3.51
CA LYS A 290 -43.55 8.23 -2.78
C LYS A 290 -42.69 7.43 -1.81
N HIS A 291 -41.47 7.11 -2.25
CA HIS A 291 -40.52 6.31 -1.51
C HIS A 291 -39.49 7.17 -0.79
N ARG A 292 -38.64 6.54 0.01
CA ARG A 292 -37.50 7.20 0.64
C ARG A 292 -36.22 6.48 0.25
N LEU A 293 -35.21 7.26 -0.13
CA LEU A 293 -33.87 6.77 -0.45
C LEU A 293 -32.90 7.26 0.61
N LEU A 294 -31.99 6.39 1.06
CA LEU A 294 -30.87 6.72 1.93
C LEU A 294 -29.57 6.52 1.15
N VAL A 295 -28.68 7.51 1.25
CA VAL A 295 -27.31 7.42 0.71
C VAL A 295 -26.33 7.57 1.85
N ARG A 296 -25.36 6.66 1.94
CA ARG A 296 -24.26 6.70 2.92
C ARG A 296 -22.92 6.65 2.20
N GLY A 297 -21.95 7.39 2.74
CA GLY A 297 -20.56 7.35 2.33
C GLY A 297 -19.61 7.95 3.36
N ARG A 298 -18.32 7.62 3.27
CA ARG A 298 -17.28 8.09 4.22
C ARG A 298 -16.67 9.44 3.83
N ASN A 299 -16.82 9.82 2.57
CA ASN A 299 -16.31 11.07 2.00
C ASN A 299 -17.29 11.58 0.94
N ALA A 300 -16.85 12.49 0.06
CA ALA A 300 -17.66 13.02 -1.01
C ALA A 300 -18.36 11.90 -1.79
N THR A 301 -19.69 11.90 -1.79
CA THR A 301 -20.51 10.83 -2.35
C THR A 301 -21.75 11.42 -3.00
N HIS A 302 -22.00 11.10 -4.26
CA HIS A 302 -23.21 11.55 -4.95
C HIS A 302 -24.05 10.36 -5.41
N LEU A 303 -25.37 10.52 -5.35
CA LEU A 303 -26.33 9.63 -5.99
C LEU A 303 -27.03 10.39 -7.11
N SER A 304 -27.06 9.78 -8.29
CA SER A 304 -27.92 10.20 -9.40
C SER A 304 -28.89 9.10 -9.80
N VAL A 305 -30.09 9.50 -10.19
CA VAL A 305 -31.15 8.63 -10.71
C VAL A 305 -31.58 9.20 -12.05
N ASP A 306 -31.56 8.37 -13.10
CA ASP A 306 -31.89 8.75 -14.48
C ASP A 306 -31.13 9.98 -14.99
N GLY A 307 -29.87 10.11 -14.55
CA GLY A 307 -28.98 11.22 -14.91
C GLY A 307 -29.20 12.50 -14.10
N VAL A 308 -30.19 12.53 -13.19
CA VAL A 308 -30.43 13.65 -12.27
C VAL A 308 -29.76 13.37 -10.93
N MET A 309 -28.89 14.27 -10.48
CA MET A 309 -28.26 14.16 -9.17
C MET A 309 -29.29 14.49 -8.07
N LEU A 310 -29.58 13.53 -7.20
CA LEU A 310 -30.56 13.68 -6.12
C LEU A 310 -29.91 13.90 -4.75
N VAL A 311 -28.73 13.32 -4.53
CA VAL A 311 -27.99 13.47 -3.28
C VAL A 311 -26.54 13.86 -3.55
N ASP A 312 -26.07 14.86 -2.81
CA ASP A 312 -24.67 15.26 -2.72
C ASP A 312 -24.26 15.29 -1.24
N LEU A 313 -23.38 14.35 -0.87
CA LEU A 313 -22.69 14.34 0.42
C LEU A 313 -21.31 15.00 0.23
N PRO A 314 -20.98 16.06 1.00
CA PRO A 314 -19.79 16.86 0.77
C PRO A 314 -18.50 16.11 1.14
N ILE A 315 -17.35 16.69 0.78
CA ILE A 315 -16.05 16.22 1.28
C ILE A 315 -16.06 16.25 2.81
N ALA A 316 -15.68 15.14 3.44
CA ALA A 316 -15.65 15.03 4.89
C ALA A 316 -14.69 16.06 5.50
N LYS A 317 -15.16 16.81 6.50
CA LYS A 317 -14.39 17.87 7.17
C LYS A 317 -13.36 17.26 8.15
N ALA A 318 -12.37 18.07 8.52
CA ALA A 318 -11.48 17.74 9.64
C ALA A 318 -12.31 17.69 10.92
N ASP A 319 -12.21 16.61 11.69
CA ASP A 319 -12.98 16.47 12.91
C ASP A 319 -12.44 17.42 13.99
N GLY A 320 -13.34 18.18 14.62
CA GLY A 320 -13.01 19.21 15.59
C GLY A 320 -12.73 18.62 16.97
N GLY A 321 -11.63 17.90 17.15
CA GLY A 321 -11.09 17.48 18.45
C GLY A 321 -12.03 16.69 19.38
N GLY A 322 -13.20 16.24 18.93
CA GLY A 322 -14.20 15.56 19.78
C GLY A 322 -14.79 16.41 20.91
N HIS A 323 -14.54 17.72 20.94
CA HIS A 323 -15.02 18.64 21.98
C HIS A 323 -16.25 19.47 21.55
N GLY A 324 -16.73 19.29 20.32
CA GLY A 324 -17.96 19.88 19.85
C GLY A 324 -19.18 19.24 20.52
N ARG A 325 -20.24 20.01 20.74
CA ARG A 325 -21.54 19.43 21.07
C ARG A 325 -21.99 18.54 19.90
N VAL A 326 -22.44 17.32 20.19
CA VAL A 326 -23.21 16.54 19.23
C VAL A 326 -24.42 17.41 18.86
N SER A 327 -24.70 17.55 17.55
CA SER A 327 -25.83 18.34 17.08
C SER A 327 -27.11 17.86 17.77
N GLU A 328 -27.88 18.78 18.34
CA GLU A 328 -29.20 18.49 18.88
C GLU A 328 -30.07 18.00 17.70
N GLN A 329 -30.58 16.77 17.79
CA GLN A 329 -31.54 16.23 16.83
C GLN A 329 -32.94 16.68 17.26
N ASP A 330 -33.38 17.80 16.72
CA ASP A 330 -34.66 18.43 17.08
C ASP A 330 -35.85 17.84 16.30
N GLU A 331 -35.60 16.94 15.34
CA GLU A 331 -36.62 16.29 14.52
C GLU A 331 -36.67 14.79 14.82
N TYR A 332 -37.88 14.28 15.09
CA TYR A 332 -38.12 12.84 15.18
C TYR A 332 -37.93 12.24 13.79
N LEU A 333 -36.80 11.58 13.58
CA LEU A 333 -36.52 10.83 12.38
C LEU A 333 -37.40 9.56 12.38
N ASP A 334 -38.52 9.61 11.67
CA ASP A 334 -39.41 8.46 11.45
C ASP A 334 -38.78 7.43 10.51
N LEU A 335 -37.68 6.82 10.93
CA LEU A 335 -36.88 5.90 10.12
C LEU A 335 -37.17 4.42 10.43
N GLY A 336 -38.11 4.14 11.33
CA GLY A 336 -38.42 2.80 11.82
C GLY A 336 -37.57 2.40 13.02
N SER A 337 -38.10 1.47 13.82
CA SER A 337 -37.50 1.06 15.10
C SER A 337 -36.22 0.21 15.01
N ASP A 338 -35.97 -0.40 13.85
CA ASP A 338 -34.84 -1.28 13.56
C ASP A 338 -33.82 -0.66 12.60
N PHE A 339 -33.92 0.65 12.34
CA PHE A 339 -33.05 1.38 11.43
C PHE A 339 -31.58 1.33 11.86
N ARG A 340 -30.69 1.00 10.91
CA ARG A 340 -29.23 1.07 11.11
C ARG A 340 -28.72 2.50 10.89
N PHE A 341 -28.28 3.15 11.96
CA PHE A 341 -27.63 4.48 11.90
C PHE A 341 -26.19 4.43 11.37
N ALA A 342 -25.69 5.59 10.91
CA ALA A 342 -24.33 5.70 10.39
C ALA A 342 -23.26 5.38 11.45
N PRO A 343 -22.29 4.50 11.15
CA PRO A 343 -21.16 4.29 12.05
C PRO A 343 -20.22 5.51 12.04
N PRO A 344 -19.42 5.71 13.10
CA PRO A 344 -18.50 6.85 13.22
C PRO A 344 -17.63 7.08 11.97
N GLY A 345 -17.54 8.35 11.57
CA GLY A 345 -16.77 8.78 10.40
C GLY A 345 -17.49 8.62 9.05
N SER A 346 -18.72 8.12 9.04
CA SER A 346 -19.61 8.13 7.87
C SER A 346 -20.59 9.30 7.95
N GLN A 347 -21.09 9.70 6.79
CA GLN A 347 -22.16 10.68 6.63
C GLN A 347 -23.27 10.04 5.81
N GLU A 348 -24.50 10.48 6.06
CA GLU A 348 -25.66 10.00 5.33
C GLU A 348 -26.70 11.10 5.16
N LYS A 349 -27.54 10.90 4.15
CA LYS A 349 -28.71 11.74 3.89
C LYS A 349 -29.80 10.84 3.34
N TRP A 350 -31.01 11.00 3.83
CA TRP A 350 -32.19 10.44 3.19
C TRP A 350 -32.99 11.54 2.49
N ILE A 351 -33.73 11.15 1.45
CA ILE A 351 -34.60 12.02 0.67
C ILE A 351 -35.91 11.29 0.34
N GLU A 352 -36.97 12.05 0.06
CA GLU A 352 -38.13 11.51 -0.65
C GLU A 352 -37.77 11.30 -2.13
N PHE A 353 -38.29 10.22 -2.71
CA PHE A 353 -38.11 9.84 -4.11
C PHE A 353 -39.46 9.39 -4.67
N GLU A 354 -40.03 10.21 -5.54
CA GLU A 354 -41.29 9.90 -6.22
C GLU A 354 -40.99 9.18 -7.53
N SER A 355 -41.58 8.00 -7.70
CA SER A 355 -41.41 7.12 -8.86
C SER A 355 -42.75 6.97 -9.57
N GLU A 356 -42.75 7.06 -10.90
CA GLU A 356 -43.91 6.71 -11.74
C GLU A 356 -44.07 5.19 -11.91
N GLY A 357 -43.12 4.41 -11.38
CA GLY A 357 -43.02 2.97 -11.56
C GLY A 357 -42.20 2.60 -12.79
N GLY A 358 -41.41 1.53 -12.68
CA GLY A 358 -40.63 0.98 -13.79
C GLY A 358 -39.14 1.00 -13.53
N GLU A 359 -38.36 0.98 -14.61
CA GLU A 359 -36.89 0.93 -14.59
C GLU A 359 -36.29 2.31 -14.37
N HIS A 360 -35.41 2.42 -13.37
CA HIS A 360 -34.63 3.61 -13.07
C HIS A 360 -33.14 3.27 -13.06
N LEU A 361 -32.31 4.11 -13.67
CA LEU A 361 -30.85 4.00 -13.61
C LEU A 361 -30.33 4.67 -12.35
N PHE A 362 -29.83 3.88 -11.41
CA PHE A 362 -29.14 4.37 -10.22
C PHE A 362 -27.63 4.37 -10.45
N VAL A 363 -26.97 5.50 -10.17
CA VAL A 363 -25.51 5.64 -10.18
C VAL A 363 -25.06 6.36 -8.92
N ILE A 364 -24.28 5.67 -8.10
CA ILE A 364 -23.62 6.23 -6.91
C ILE A 364 -22.11 6.30 -7.15
N GLU A 365 -21.51 7.43 -6.81
CA GLU A 365 -20.07 7.68 -6.94
C GLU A 365 -19.52 8.16 -5.60
N GLN A 366 -18.39 7.61 -5.15
CA GLN A 366 -17.73 7.99 -3.91
C GLN A 366 -16.22 8.17 -4.11
N MET A 367 -15.68 9.25 -3.56
CA MET A 367 -14.23 9.46 -3.44
C MET A 367 -13.66 8.63 -2.28
N ILE A 368 -12.70 7.76 -2.56
CA ILE A 368 -12.01 6.95 -1.54
C ILE A 368 -10.68 7.62 -1.17
N GLY A 369 -10.43 7.76 0.13
CA GLY A 369 -9.22 8.43 0.64
C GLY A 369 -9.31 9.95 0.61
N GLY A 370 -8.22 10.63 0.27
CA GLY A 370 -8.14 12.09 0.14
C GLY A 370 -7.16 12.77 1.11
N VAL A 371 -7.16 14.11 1.12
CA VAL A 371 -6.27 14.97 1.92
C VAL A 371 -7.08 15.98 2.74
N ILE A 372 -6.87 16.02 4.05
CA ILE A 372 -7.46 17.03 4.95
C ILE A 372 -6.34 17.85 5.56
N GLY A 373 -6.29 19.14 5.26
CA GLY A 373 -5.18 20.01 5.64
C GLY A 373 -3.87 19.48 5.04
N SER A 374 -2.88 19.18 5.88
CA SER A 374 -1.62 18.54 5.49
C SER A 374 -1.63 17.00 5.56
N SER A 375 -2.72 16.39 6.03
CA SER A 375 -2.78 14.96 6.35
C SER A 375 -3.50 14.16 5.27
N LYS A 376 -2.93 13.03 4.84
CA LYS A 376 -3.58 12.08 3.94
C LYS A 376 -4.51 11.17 4.75
N ARG A 377 -5.78 11.06 4.35
CA ARG A 377 -6.70 10.04 4.86
C ARG A 377 -6.29 8.66 4.35
N ARG A 378 -6.55 7.63 5.15
CA ARG A 378 -6.43 6.25 4.66
C ARG A 378 -7.48 6.01 3.57
N PRO A 379 -7.14 5.30 2.49
CA PRO A 379 -8.06 4.99 1.40
C PRO A 379 -9.03 3.86 1.81
N GLU A 380 -9.85 4.13 2.82
CA GLU A 380 -10.88 3.23 3.34
C GLU A 380 -12.21 3.49 2.65
N THR A 381 -12.88 2.44 2.20
CA THR A 381 -14.21 2.53 1.57
C THR A 381 -15.25 3.08 2.53
N GLY A 382 -15.24 2.63 3.79
CA GLY A 382 -16.37 2.79 4.69
C GLY A 382 -17.59 2.04 4.16
N GLU A 383 -18.79 2.45 4.55
CA GLU A 383 -20.04 1.90 4.02
C GLU A 383 -20.56 2.80 2.89
N MET A 384 -20.45 2.33 1.64
CA MET A 384 -21.06 2.96 0.47
C MET A 384 -22.42 2.31 0.23
N VAL A 385 -23.51 3.00 0.57
CA VAL A 385 -24.85 2.42 0.60
C VAL A 385 -25.85 3.25 -0.19
N VAL A 386 -26.73 2.56 -0.92
CA VAL A 386 -28.06 3.06 -1.29
C VAL A 386 -29.09 2.11 -0.70
N ALA A 387 -29.96 2.61 0.19
CA ALA A 387 -31.07 1.86 0.76
C ALA A 387 -32.40 2.54 0.42
N ILE A 388 -33.47 1.75 0.39
CA ILE A 388 -34.81 2.21 0.05
C ILE A 388 -35.83 1.76 1.10
N SER A 389 -36.76 2.65 1.41
CA SER A 389 -38.00 2.36 2.14
C SER A 389 -39.18 2.69 1.21
N LEU A 390 -40.01 1.69 0.93
CA LEU A 390 -41.15 1.85 0.03
C LEU A 390 -42.28 2.65 0.70
N GLU A 391 -43.18 3.20 -0.12
CA GLU A 391 -44.29 4.01 0.38
C GLU A 391 -45.14 3.19 1.36
N GLY A 392 -45.46 3.79 2.51
CA GLY A 392 -46.23 3.12 3.56
C GLY A 392 -45.44 2.08 4.40
N SER A 393 -44.13 1.98 4.22
CA SER A 393 -43.25 1.13 5.04
C SER A 393 -42.34 1.95 5.96
N GLU A 394 -42.13 1.46 7.18
CA GLU A 394 -41.08 1.95 8.09
C GLU A 394 -39.78 1.14 7.94
N SER A 395 -39.83 0.01 7.23
CA SER A 395 -38.67 -0.85 7.03
C SER A 395 -37.79 -0.36 5.88
N TRP A 396 -36.49 -0.61 6.01
CA TRP A 396 -35.48 -0.27 5.01
C TRP A 396 -34.80 -1.53 4.48
N SER A 397 -34.36 -1.48 3.22
CA SER A 397 -33.58 -2.55 2.59
C SER A 397 -32.50 -1.96 1.69
N LEU A 398 -31.36 -2.67 1.55
CA LEU A 398 -30.37 -2.29 0.55
C LEU A 398 -31.01 -2.37 -0.85
N LEU A 399 -30.81 -1.32 -1.65
CA LEU A 399 -31.36 -1.26 -2.99
C LEU A 399 -30.76 -2.39 -3.84
N SER A 400 -31.62 -3.10 -4.58
CA SER A 400 -31.27 -4.32 -5.29
C SER A 400 -31.86 -4.30 -6.71
N PRO A 401 -31.04 -4.47 -7.76
CA PRO A 401 -31.55 -4.67 -9.13
C PRO A 401 -32.11 -6.08 -9.37
N GLY A 402 -31.93 -7.00 -8.42
CA GLY A 402 -32.31 -8.41 -8.54
C GLY A 402 -33.33 -8.86 -7.50
N LYS A 403 -33.40 -10.18 -7.28
CA LYS A 403 -34.32 -10.80 -6.30
C LYS A 403 -33.78 -10.78 -4.87
N ARG A 404 -32.50 -10.44 -4.68
CA ARG A 404 -31.86 -10.45 -3.37
C ARG A 404 -32.44 -9.33 -2.52
N GLN A 405 -32.83 -9.66 -1.29
CA GLN A 405 -33.33 -8.72 -0.29
C GLN A 405 -32.38 -8.75 0.91
N VAL A 406 -31.92 -7.58 1.33
CA VAL A 406 -31.08 -7.42 2.52
C VAL A 406 -31.73 -6.34 3.39
N PRO A 407 -32.33 -6.71 4.53
CA PRO A 407 -32.87 -5.74 5.48
C PRO A 407 -31.77 -4.77 5.93
N TYR A 408 -32.07 -3.48 5.95
CA TYR A 408 -31.14 -2.44 6.37
C TYR A 408 -31.27 -2.16 7.86
N THR A 409 -30.97 -3.20 8.64
CA THR A 409 -30.94 -3.21 10.10
C THR A 409 -29.55 -3.62 10.55
N ASP A 410 -29.22 -3.48 11.84
CA ASP A 410 -27.92 -3.94 12.35
C ASP A 410 -27.70 -5.45 12.15
N GLU A 411 -28.75 -6.26 12.38
CA GLU A 411 -28.71 -7.72 12.17
C GLU A 411 -28.60 -8.07 10.69
N GLY A 412 -29.42 -7.44 9.83
CA GLY A 412 -29.42 -7.68 8.39
C GLY A 412 -28.09 -7.31 7.74
N TRP A 413 -27.50 -6.18 8.15
CA TRP A 413 -26.18 -5.76 7.70
C TRP A 413 -25.08 -6.71 8.17
N ALA A 414 -25.06 -7.11 9.44
CA ALA A 414 -24.04 -8.02 9.97
C ALA A 414 -24.05 -9.39 9.28
N ALA A 415 -25.25 -9.93 9.00
CA ALA A 415 -25.41 -11.17 8.24
C ALA A 415 -24.89 -11.01 6.81
N TYR A 416 -25.26 -9.92 6.13
CA TYR A 416 -24.80 -9.59 4.78
C TYR A 416 -23.28 -9.43 4.72
N GLU A 417 -22.69 -8.67 5.64
CA GLU A 417 -21.26 -8.42 5.72
C GLU A 417 -20.49 -9.73 5.93
N THR A 418 -20.94 -10.60 6.85
CA THR A 418 -20.34 -11.91 7.10
C THR A 418 -20.32 -12.77 5.83
N GLU A 419 -21.47 -12.87 5.15
CA GLU A 419 -21.58 -13.60 3.87
C GLU A 419 -20.68 -12.99 2.78
N ARG A 420 -20.52 -11.66 2.75
CA ARG A 420 -19.71 -10.98 1.73
C ARG A 420 -18.23 -11.03 2.00
N ARG A 421 -17.78 -11.08 3.27
CA ARG A 421 -16.38 -11.34 3.62
C ARG A 421 -15.91 -12.71 3.15
N VAL A 422 -16.76 -13.73 3.22
CA VAL A 422 -16.47 -15.07 2.65
C VAL A 422 -16.32 -14.99 1.13
N TRP A 423 -17.25 -14.31 0.45
CA TRP A 423 -17.16 -14.10 -0.99
C TRP A 423 -15.91 -13.32 -1.41
N LEU A 424 -15.60 -12.20 -0.74
CA LEU A 424 -14.40 -11.39 -0.97
C LEU A 424 -13.13 -12.20 -0.78
N THR A 425 -13.06 -13.05 0.25
CA THR A 425 -11.92 -13.94 0.50
C THR A 425 -11.66 -14.85 -0.70
N LYS A 426 -12.72 -15.51 -1.20
CA LYS A 426 -12.63 -16.38 -2.38
C LYS A 426 -12.26 -15.59 -3.64
N PHE A 427 -12.94 -14.48 -3.87
CA PHE A 427 -12.71 -13.61 -5.04
C PHE A 427 -11.28 -13.08 -5.07
N ASN A 428 -10.75 -12.63 -3.92
CA ASN A 428 -9.37 -12.18 -3.79
C ASN A 428 -8.36 -13.32 -4.03
N ALA A 429 -8.64 -14.54 -3.56
CA ALA A 429 -7.78 -15.70 -3.83
C ALA A 429 -7.73 -16.06 -5.33
N GLU A 430 -8.88 -16.05 -6.02
CA GLU A 430 -8.96 -16.28 -7.46
C GLU A 430 -8.20 -15.21 -8.26
N ARG A 431 -8.37 -13.93 -7.89
CA ARG A 431 -7.63 -12.83 -8.52
C ARG A 431 -6.13 -12.94 -8.32
N ARG A 432 -5.70 -13.28 -7.10
CA ARG A 432 -4.30 -13.49 -6.76
C ARG A 432 -3.69 -14.65 -7.56
N ALA A 433 -4.40 -15.77 -7.66
CA ALA A 433 -3.99 -16.91 -8.48
C ALA A 433 -3.89 -16.52 -9.97
N LYS A 434 -4.88 -15.80 -10.50
CA LYS A 434 -4.87 -15.31 -11.89
C LYS A 434 -3.71 -14.36 -12.18
N ALA A 435 -3.36 -13.49 -11.24
CA ALA A 435 -2.19 -12.63 -11.36
C ALA A 435 -0.91 -13.48 -11.45
N ARG A 436 -0.69 -14.38 -10.49
CA ARG A 436 0.48 -15.29 -10.48
C ARG A 436 0.64 -16.10 -11.76
N ALA A 437 -0.47 -16.58 -12.32
CA ALA A 437 -0.46 -17.41 -13.52
C ALA A 437 0.24 -16.75 -14.73
N GLN A 438 0.35 -15.42 -14.74
CA GLN A 438 1.08 -14.67 -15.78
C GLN A 438 2.58 -15.03 -15.83
N HIS A 439 3.14 -15.55 -14.73
CA HIS A 439 4.56 -15.91 -14.59
C HIS A 439 4.81 -17.41 -14.46
N ASP A 440 3.78 -18.26 -14.60
CA ASP A 440 3.90 -19.71 -14.38
C ASP A 440 4.91 -20.37 -15.31
N ALA A 441 5.02 -19.90 -16.56
CA ALA A 441 5.97 -20.45 -17.53
C ALA A 441 7.43 -20.31 -17.06
N TYR A 442 7.77 -19.16 -16.46
CA TYR A 442 9.10 -18.92 -15.90
C TYR A 442 9.38 -19.86 -14.72
N TRP A 443 8.45 -19.95 -13.78
CA TRP A 443 8.60 -20.78 -12.57
C TRP A 443 8.62 -22.27 -12.90
N THR A 444 7.80 -22.71 -13.85
CA THR A 444 7.76 -24.10 -14.32
C THR A 444 9.11 -24.50 -14.92
N LYS A 445 9.67 -23.67 -15.80
CA LYS A 445 11.01 -23.92 -16.37
C LYS A 445 12.09 -24.05 -15.30
N ARG A 446 12.07 -23.19 -14.27
CA ARG A 446 13.02 -23.25 -13.14
C ARG A 446 12.87 -24.55 -12.36
N ARG A 447 11.64 -24.96 -12.04
CA ARG A 447 11.36 -26.19 -11.28
C ARG A 447 11.65 -27.45 -12.08
N GLU A 448 11.40 -27.45 -13.38
CA GLU A 448 11.82 -28.54 -14.28
C GLU A 448 13.33 -28.71 -14.29
N ALA A 449 14.10 -27.60 -14.34
CA ALA A 449 15.55 -27.66 -14.26
C ALA A 449 16.02 -28.22 -12.91
N ALA A 450 15.41 -27.78 -11.80
CA ALA A 450 15.69 -28.31 -10.47
C ALA A 450 15.35 -29.81 -10.35
N SER A 451 14.20 -30.22 -10.90
CA SER A 451 13.77 -31.63 -10.92
C SER A 451 14.72 -32.50 -11.74
N LYS A 452 15.18 -32.04 -12.90
CA LYS A 452 16.20 -32.74 -13.71
C LYS A 452 17.52 -32.88 -12.96
N TRP A 453 17.96 -31.83 -12.27
CA TRP A 453 19.16 -31.90 -11.45
C TRP A 453 19.00 -32.88 -10.28
N LEU A 454 17.88 -32.81 -9.54
CA LEU A 454 17.59 -33.75 -8.45
C LEU A 454 17.55 -35.21 -8.94
N ALA A 455 16.93 -35.47 -10.10
CA ALA A 455 16.89 -36.80 -10.70
C ALA A 455 18.28 -37.32 -11.11
N SER A 456 19.26 -36.44 -11.32
CA SER A 456 20.66 -36.82 -11.58
C SER A 456 21.46 -37.10 -10.30
N THR A 457 20.94 -36.74 -9.12
CA THR A 457 21.61 -37.01 -7.85
C THR A 457 21.39 -38.45 -7.40
N PRO A 458 22.41 -39.13 -6.82
CA PRO A 458 22.22 -40.47 -6.27
C PRO A 458 21.15 -40.48 -5.18
N ALA A 459 20.17 -41.37 -5.31
CA ALA A 459 19.16 -41.55 -4.28
C ALA A 459 19.81 -42.01 -2.97
N VAL A 460 19.36 -41.44 -1.85
CA VAL A 460 19.83 -41.88 -0.53
C VAL A 460 19.32 -43.29 -0.27
N LYS A 461 20.24 -44.23 -0.10
CA LYS A 461 19.91 -45.63 0.16
C LYS A 461 19.33 -45.78 1.57
N VAL A 462 18.06 -46.16 1.66
CA VAL A 462 17.41 -46.46 2.94
C VAL A 462 18.05 -47.72 3.55
N PRO A 463 18.50 -47.69 4.82
CA PRO A 463 19.06 -48.85 5.50
C PRO A 463 18.06 -50.02 5.58
N ALA A 464 18.58 -51.24 5.76
CA ALA A 464 17.71 -52.39 6.04
C ALA A 464 17.08 -52.27 7.43
N PRO A 465 15.90 -52.88 7.66
CA PRO A 465 15.31 -52.95 8.99
C PRO A 465 16.28 -53.56 10.01
N VAL A 466 16.41 -52.94 11.18
CA VAL A 466 17.17 -53.49 12.31
C VAL A 466 16.26 -54.45 13.07
N LYS A 467 16.81 -55.62 13.44
CA LYS A 467 16.09 -56.65 14.19
C LYS A 467 15.52 -56.08 15.49
N ASP A 468 14.29 -56.47 15.82
CA ASP A 468 13.60 -56.12 17.08
C ASP A 468 13.28 -54.62 17.27
N LEU A 469 13.47 -53.79 16.23
CA LEU A 469 13.06 -52.38 16.22
C LEU A 469 11.95 -52.10 15.17
N PRO A 470 11.01 -51.18 15.45
CA PRO A 470 9.93 -50.84 14.51
C PRO A 470 10.48 -50.23 13.21
N ALA A 471 9.95 -50.63 12.05
CA ALA A 471 10.39 -50.15 10.73
C ALA A 471 9.16 -49.72 9.89
N ASN A 472 8.41 -48.74 10.38
CA ASN A 472 7.12 -48.36 9.79
C ASN A 472 7.28 -47.39 8.60
N ASN A 473 8.40 -46.67 8.53
CA ASN A 473 8.68 -45.69 7.48
C ASN A 473 10.21 -45.54 7.29
N ALA A 474 10.65 -44.87 6.22
CA ALA A 474 12.07 -44.72 5.91
C ALA A 474 12.89 -44.04 7.02
N VAL A 475 12.30 -43.11 7.77
CA VAL A 475 12.97 -42.42 8.90
C VAL A 475 13.31 -43.42 10.00
N ASP A 476 12.40 -44.34 10.33
CA ASP A 476 12.64 -45.40 11.31
C ASP A 476 13.88 -46.21 10.92
N HIS A 477 14.08 -46.52 9.63
CA HIS A 477 15.25 -47.28 9.17
C HIS A 477 16.57 -46.51 9.41
N PHE A 478 16.59 -45.21 9.13
CA PHE A 478 17.78 -44.38 9.38
C PHE A 478 18.07 -44.25 10.87
N LEU A 479 17.05 -43.96 11.69
CA LEU A 479 17.19 -43.84 13.14
C LEU A 479 17.65 -45.16 13.76
N ASN A 480 17.01 -46.27 13.40
CA ASN A 480 17.36 -47.59 13.93
C ASN A 480 18.75 -48.03 13.49
N ALA A 481 19.16 -47.77 12.24
CA ALA A 481 20.52 -48.05 11.78
C ALA A 481 21.56 -47.26 12.58
N LYS A 482 21.28 -45.98 12.88
CA LYS A 482 22.14 -45.16 13.74
C LYS A 482 22.17 -45.69 15.18
N ILE A 483 21.02 -46.03 15.75
CA ILE A 483 20.93 -46.64 17.09
C ILE A 483 21.73 -47.95 17.14
N ALA A 484 21.57 -48.83 16.15
CA ALA A 484 22.30 -50.10 16.08
C ALA A 484 23.82 -49.88 15.99
N ALA A 485 24.27 -48.93 15.16
CA ALA A 485 25.67 -48.59 15.03
C ALA A 485 26.25 -48.05 16.35
N VAL A 486 25.55 -47.13 17.00
CA VAL A 486 25.96 -46.55 18.29
C VAL A 486 25.92 -47.59 19.41
N SER A 487 24.91 -48.46 19.46
CA SER A 487 24.81 -49.56 20.43
C SER A 487 25.92 -50.60 20.24
N ALA A 488 26.34 -50.87 19.00
CA ALA A 488 27.47 -51.74 18.71
C ALA A 488 28.80 -51.11 19.17
N GLN A 489 29.02 -49.82 18.89
CA GLN A 489 30.19 -49.07 19.39
C GLN A 489 30.22 -49.07 20.93
N TYR A 490 29.08 -48.81 21.56
CA TYR A 490 28.95 -48.81 23.01
C TYR A 490 29.19 -50.20 23.61
N SER A 491 28.64 -51.25 23.00
CA SER A 491 28.85 -52.63 23.46
C SER A 491 30.30 -53.07 23.31
N ALA A 492 30.98 -52.67 22.22
CA ALA A 492 32.40 -52.91 22.04
C ALA A 492 33.25 -52.20 23.11
N ALA A 493 32.88 -50.97 23.49
CA ALA A 493 33.51 -50.24 24.60
C ALA A 493 33.23 -50.85 25.99
N LYS A 494 32.19 -51.68 26.13
CA LYS A 494 31.74 -52.29 27.40
C LYS A 494 32.27 -53.71 27.63
N LYS A 495 32.73 -54.41 26.58
CA LYS A 495 32.99 -55.86 26.60
C LYS A 495 34.42 -56.22 27.05
N ASP A 496 34.82 -55.70 28.22
CA ASP A 496 36.14 -55.79 28.86
C ASP A 496 37.09 -54.61 28.53
N GLY A 497 37.04 -53.56 29.37
CA GLY A 497 37.83 -52.34 29.22
C GLY A 497 37.33 -51.18 30.09
N VAL A 498 37.96 -50.00 29.97
CA VAL A 498 37.58 -48.76 30.67
C VAL A 498 36.30 -48.16 30.07
N HIS A 499 35.30 -47.91 30.91
CA HIS A 499 34.00 -47.42 30.46
C HIS A 499 33.98 -45.89 30.31
N PHE A 500 33.99 -45.40 29.07
CA PHE A 500 34.07 -43.96 28.76
C PHE A 500 33.13 -43.07 29.60
N TYR A 501 31.81 -43.28 29.55
CA TYR A 501 30.86 -42.41 30.27
C TYR A 501 30.90 -42.49 31.80
N LYS A 502 31.50 -43.53 32.38
CA LYS A 502 31.50 -43.77 33.84
C LYS A 502 32.85 -43.42 34.46
N GLU A 503 33.93 -43.63 33.72
CA GLU A 503 35.30 -43.56 34.22
C GLU A 503 36.11 -42.43 33.55
N VAL A 504 35.95 -42.20 32.24
CA VAL A 504 36.75 -41.23 31.48
C VAL A 504 36.08 -39.85 31.42
N LEU A 505 34.82 -39.80 31.00
CA LEU A 505 34.08 -38.55 30.81
C LEU A 505 34.05 -37.70 32.09
N PRO A 506 33.80 -38.26 33.31
CA PRO A 506 33.85 -37.45 34.53
C PRO A 506 35.22 -36.82 34.78
N ILE A 507 36.32 -37.50 34.41
CA ILE A 507 37.68 -36.95 34.54
C ILE A 507 37.84 -35.77 33.59
N LEU A 508 37.42 -35.90 32.33
CA LEU A 508 37.53 -34.84 31.32
C LEU A 508 36.62 -33.65 31.64
N GLU A 509 35.38 -33.89 32.07
CA GLU A 509 34.43 -32.84 32.48
C GLU A 509 34.95 -32.04 33.66
N GLN A 510 35.47 -32.72 34.68
CA GLN A 510 35.93 -32.08 35.90
C GLN A 510 37.24 -31.31 35.70
N ASN A 511 38.17 -31.84 34.91
CA ASN A 511 39.55 -31.33 34.87
C ASN A 511 39.94 -30.65 33.55
N CYS A 512 39.23 -30.89 32.45
CA CYS A 512 39.65 -30.45 31.11
C CYS A 512 38.65 -29.48 30.45
N PHE A 513 37.34 -29.68 30.62
CA PHE A 513 36.31 -28.99 29.83
C PHE A 513 36.23 -27.49 30.08
N SER A 514 36.56 -27.04 31.29
CA SER A 514 36.58 -25.61 31.63
C SER A 514 37.46 -24.76 30.69
N CYS A 515 38.47 -25.37 30.06
CA CYS A 515 39.38 -24.72 29.11
C CYS A 515 39.34 -25.33 27.69
N HIS A 516 38.88 -26.57 27.52
CA HIS A 516 38.98 -27.34 26.28
C HIS A 516 37.62 -27.77 25.70
N GLN A 517 36.54 -27.02 25.99
CA GLN A 517 35.20 -27.22 25.45
C GLN A 517 34.72 -26.02 24.62
N GLY A 518 33.94 -26.28 23.57
CA GLY A 518 33.26 -25.22 22.80
C GLY A 518 34.15 -24.43 21.83
N GLY A 519 33.78 -23.17 21.56
CA GLY A 519 34.35 -22.38 20.44
C GLY A 519 35.61 -21.56 20.76
N LYS A 520 35.94 -21.31 22.03
CA LYS A 520 37.13 -20.54 22.45
C LYS A 520 37.96 -21.37 23.42
N THR A 521 38.73 -22.31 22.88
CA THR A 521 39.55 -23.23 23.68
C THR A 521 41.00 -22.78 23.79
N LYS A 522 41.68 -23.18 24.89
CA LYS A 522 43.11 -22.92 25.06
C LYS A 522 43.93 -23.83 24.16
N GLY A 523 44.91 -23.25 23.46
CA GLY A 523 45.81 -23.97 22.55
C GLY A 523 45.10 -24.63 21.36
N ASP A 524 43.92 -24.12 20.98
CA ASP A 524 43.01 -24.69 19.96
C ASP A 524 42.65 -26.17 20.19
N LEU A 525 42.78 -26.66 21.43
CA LEU A 525 42.55 -28.05 21.78
C LEU A 525 41.12 -28.27 22.26
N ARG A 526 40.40 -29.18 21.58
CA ARG A 526 39.07 -29.67 21.94
C ARG A 526 39.15 -31.06 22.58
N LEU A 527 38.72 -31.17 23.83
CA LEU A 527 38.64 -32.44 24.56
C LEU A 527 37.20 -32.87 24.87
N ASP A 528 36.20 -32.14 24.39
CA ASP A 528 34.76 -32.43 24.51
C ASP A 528 34.20 -33.21 23.30
N THR A 529 35.01 -33.43 22.27
CA THR A 529 34.66 -34.21 21.07
C THR A 529 35.79 -35.14 20.67
N LEU A 530 35.46 -36.34 20.20
CA LEU A 530 36.46 -37.29 19.72
C LEU A 530 37.28 -36.73 18.56
N SER A 531 36.63 -36.12 17.56
CA SER A 531 37.31 -35.54 16.39
C SER A 531 38.32 -34.44 16.78
N GLY A 532 37.95 -33.59 17.75
CA GLY A 532 38.82 -32.58 18.31
C GLY A 532 40.04 -33.17 19.01
N ALA A 533 39.82 -34.19 19.85
CA ALA A 533 40.90 -34.81 20.62
C ALA A 533 41.87 -35.61 19.73
N LEU A 534 41.38 -36.21 18.63
CA LEU A 534 42.20 -36.88 17.63
C LEU A 534 43.02 -35.88 16.78
N LYS A 535 42.46 -34.70 16.49
CA LYS A 535 43.18 -33.62 15.78
C LYS A 535 44.31 -33.05 16.65
N GLY A 536 44.04 -32.85 17.94
CA GLY A 536 44.95 -32.18 18.87
C GLY A 536 44.91 -30.66 18.78
N GLY A 537 45.73 -30.01 19.60
CA GLY A 537 45.89 -28.55 19.64
C GLY A 537 47.00 -28.04 18.70
N GLU A 538 47.35 -26.77 18.83
CA GLU A 538 48.30 -26.08 17.93
C GLU A 538 49.70 -26.72 17.85
N SER A 539 50.20 -27.29 18.95
CA SER A 539 51.65 -27.56 19.08
C SER A 539 52.02 -29.01 19.43
N ASP A 540 51.11 -29.78 20.03
CA ASP A 540 51.47 -31.07 20.66
C ASP A 540 51.04 -32.30 19.87
N GLY A 541 50.52 -32.13 18.65
CA GLY A 541 49.91 -33.21 17.86
C GLY A 541 48.66 -33.78 18.53
N PRO A 542 48.21 -35.00 18.14
CA PRO A 542 46.99 -35.61 18.67
C PRO A 542 46.98 -35.67 20.20
N ALA A 543 45.94 -35.10 20.82
CA ALA A 543 45.74 -35.22 22.26
C ALA A 543 45.47 -36.68 22.64
N ILE A 544 44.77 -37.40 21.76
CA ILE A 544 44.50 -38.82 21.88
C ILE A 544 44.98 -39.53 20.62
N ALA A 545 45.89 -40.48 20.79
CA ALA A 545 46.32 -41.41 19.76
C ALA A 545 45.82 -42.82 20.14
N PRO A 546 44.70 -43.31 19.56
CA PRO A 546 44.13 -44.61 19.87
C PRO A 546 45.17 -45.75 19.81
N GLY A 547 45.23 -46.56 20.87
CA GLY A 547 46.18 -47.66 21.02
C GLY A 547 47.61 -47.24 21.43
N HIS A 548 47.89 -45.95 21.53
CA HIS A 548 49.23 -45.42 21.78
C HIS A 548 49.26 -44.32 22.85
N PRO A 549 49.13 -44.67 24.15
CA PRO A 549 49.18 -43.69 25.25
C PRO A 549 50.44 -42.83 25.23
N ALA A 550 51.61 -43.41 24.94
CA ALA A 550 52.89 -42.70 24.86
C ALA A 550 52.98 -41.68 23.71
N LYS A 551 52.08 -41.77 22.71
CA LYS A 551 51.97 -40.80 21.60
C LYS A 551 50.81 -39.81 21.79
N SER A 552 50.10 -39.90 22.91
CA SER A 552 48.95 -39.07 23.22
C SER A 552 49.39 -37.90 24.08
N SER A 553 49.34 -36.67 23.55
CA SER A 553 49.82 -35.51 24.31
C SER A 553 48.99 -35.24 25.56
N LEU A 554 47.72 -35.70 25.62
CA LEU A 554 46.93 -35.67 26.84
C LEU A 554 47.66 -36.34 28.01
N ILE A 555 48.20 -37.55 27.80
CA ILE A 555 48.92 -38.29 28.86
C ILE A 555 50.21 -37.58 29.24
N ALA A 556 50.97 -37.10 28.26
CA ALA A 556 52.20 -36.35 28.52
C ALA A 556 51.95 -35.09 29.37
N ARG A 557 50.85 -34.38 29.10
CA ARG A 557 50.47 -33.14 29.78
C ARG A 557 49.92 -33.36 31.20
N VAL A 558 49.22 -34.47 31.46
CA VAL A 558 48.68 -34.74 32.81
C VAL A 558 49.66 -35.48 33.73
N SER A 559 50.73 -36.05 33.18
CA SER A 559 51.72 -36.86 33.93
C SER A 559 53.08 -36.19 34.15
N THR A 560 53.29 -34.96 33.68
CA THR A 560 54.55 -34.22 33.86
C THR A 560 54.60 -33.52 35.22
N ASP A 561 55.80 -33.39 35.81
CA ASP A 561 56.05 -32.62 37.04
C ASP A 561 56.49 -31.17 36.75
N ASP A 562 56.57 -30.78 35.47
CA ASP A 562 56.93 -29.43 35.04
C ASP A 562 55.73 -28.48 35.19
N GLU A 563 55.85 -27.50 36.09
CA GLU A 563 54.79 -26.53 36.43
C GLU A 563 54.30 -25.72 35.21
N ASP A 564 55.15 -25.51 34.19
CA ASP A 564 54.77 -24.75 32.98
C ASP A 564 54.04 -25.61 31.95
N TYR A 565 54.13 -26.95 32.06
CA TYR A 565 53.59 -27.89 31.06
C TYR A 565 52.46 -28.78 31.60
N ILE A 566 52.32 -28.89 32.92
CA ILE A 566 51.31 -29.73 33.57
C ILE A 566 49.88 -29.20 33.33
N MET A 567 48.96 -30.13 33.08
CA MET A 567 47.54 -29.84 32.92
C MET A 567 46.71 -30.59 33.98
N PRO A 568 45.74 -29.94 34.64
CA PRO A 568 45.34 -28.53 34.45
C PRO A 568 46.34 -27.55 35.12
N PRO A 569 46.58 -26.35 34.52
CA PRO A 569 47.57 -25.38 35.03
C PRO A 569 47.04 -24.61 36.26
N LYS A 570 45.73 -24.71 36.50
CA LYS A 570 45.05 -24.19 37.69
C LYS A 570 44.13 -25.28 38.20
N GLY A 571 44.37 -25.74 39.42
CA GLY A 571 43.64 -26.86 40.02
C GLY A 571 44.59 -27.89 40.61
N SER A 572 44.03 -28.97 41.15
CA SER A 572 44.85 -30.12 41.55
C SER A 572 45.20 -30.94 40.30
N PRO A 573 46.45 -31.43 40.17
CA PRO A 573 46.80 -32.42 39.16
C PRO A 573 45.90 -33.64 39.24
N LEU A 574 45.73 -34.35 38.11
CA LEU A 574 44.99 -35.61 38.11
C LEU A 574 45.68 -36.62 39.04
N THR A 575 44.89 -37.44 39.74
CA THR A 575 45.46 -38.50 40.57
C THR A 575 46.07 -39.60 39.71
N LYS A 576 46.99 -40.40 40.28
CA LYS A 576 47.60 -41.52 39.57
C LYS A 576 46.56 -42.51 39.03
N GLU A 577 45.46 -42.69 39.78
CA GLU A 577 44.35 -43.55 39.39
C GLU A 577 43.58 -42.97 38.19
N GLN A 578 43.34 -41.66 38.16
CA GLN A 578 42.69 -40.99 37.03
C GLN A 578 43.55 -41.06 35.77
N ILE A 579 44.86 -40.83 35.90
CA ILE A 579 45.82 -40.96 34.79
C ILE A 579 45.83 -42.41 34.28
N ALA A 580 45.90 -43.40 35.17
CA ALA A 580 45.88 -44.82 34.78
C ALA A 580 44.59 -45.21 34.03
N VAL A 581 43.44 -44.63 34.41
CA VAL A 581 42.16 -44.82 33.69
C VAL A 581 42.26 -44.24 32.27
N LEU A 582 42.79 -43.03 32.10
CA LEU A 582 42.97 -42.42 30.78
C LEU A 582 43.98 -43.20 29.91
N GLU A 583 45.12 -43.59 30.48
CA GLU A 583 46.13 -44.39 29.79
C GLU A 583 45.58 -45.71 29.31
N ARG A 584 44.87 -46.42 30.19
CA ARG A 584 44.26 -47.71 29.86
C ARG A 584 43.18 -47.54 28.79
N TRP A 585 42.29 -46.56 28.92
CA TRP A 585 41.29 -46.27 27.90
C TRP A 585 41.91 -45.97 26.53
N ILE A 586 42.98 -45.17 26.47
CA ILE A 586 43.68 -44.88 25.23
C ILE A 586 44.34 -46.15 24.68
N SER A 587 44.96 -46.98 25.53
CA SER A 587 45.59 -48.24 25.12
C SER A 587 44.59 -49.23 24.51
N GLU A 588 43.34 -49.19 24.98
CA GLU A 588 42.23 -50.01 24.50
C GLU A 588 41.57 -49.42 23.23
N GLY A 589 42.17 -48.39 22.63
CA GLY A 589 41.71 -47.78 21.39
C GLY A 589 40.88 -46.51 21.56
N ALA A 590 40.84 -45.93 22.77
CA ALA A 590 40.12 -44.70 23.07
C ALA A 590 38.64 -44.73 22.62
N ASN A 591 37.94 -45.84 22.90
CA ASN A 591 36.56 -46.03 22.49
C ASN A 591 35.67 -44.94 23.10
N TRP A 592 35.16 -44.03 22.26
CA TRP A 592 34.33 -42.90 22.65
C TRP A 592 33.02 -42.94 21.85
N PRO A 593 31.96 -43.58 22.38
CA PRO A 593 30.67 -43.63 21.72
C PRO A 593 30.05 -42.23 21.60
N GLU A 594 29.35 -41.94 20.50
CA GLU A 594 28.70 -40.63 20.31
C GLU A 594 27.54 -40.39 21.30
N LEU A 595 26.83 -41.44 21.72
CA LEU A 595 25.71 -41.36 22.66
C LEU A 595 25.80 -42.43 23.75
N ASN A 596 25.31 -42.08 24.94
CA ASN A 596 25.15 -43.01 26.04
C ASN A 596 23.85 -43.78 25.87
N VAL A 597 23.91 -44.96 25.27
CA VAL A 597 22.73 -45.79 24.97
C VAL A 597 22.02 -46.30 26.22
N ASP A 598 22.71 -46.43 27.36
CA ASP A 598 22.08 -46.77 28.65
C ASP A 598 21.08 -45.68 29.12
N ARG A 599 21.09 -44.48 28.51
CA ARG A 599 20.13 -43.39 28.77
C ARG A 599 19.05 -43.23 27.69
N ILE A 600 18.99 -44.12 26.69
CA ILE A 600 18.01 -44.05 25.60
C ILE A 600 16.91 -45.09 25.85
N GLU A 601 15.71 -44.62 26.14
CA GLU A 601 14.52 -45.46 26.25
C GLU A 601 13.60 -45.24 25.04
N VAL A 602 13.28 -46.32 24.30
CA VAL A 602 12.33 -46.27 23.19
C VAL A 602 10.92 -46.23 23.75
N THR A 603 10.21 -45.13 23.50
CA THR A 603 8.81 -45.00 23.93
C THR A 603 7.87 -45.80 23.04
N PRO A 604 6.79 -46.39 23.59
CA PRO A 604 5.79 -47.09 22.80
C PRO A 604 5.05 -46.10 21.89
N LEU A 605 4.47 -46.63 20.80
CA LEU A 605 3.64 -45.84 19.90
C LEU A 605 2.46 -45.23 20.66
N SER A 606 2.20 -43.94 20.46
CA SER A 606 1.06 -43.27 21.12
C SER A 606 -0.27 -43.90 20.72
N ASP A 607 -1.24 -43.89 21.62
CA ASP A 607 -2.62 -44.24 21.30
C ASP A 607 -3.22 -43.27 20.26
N ASP A 608 -4.38 -43.65 19.72
CA ASP A 608 -5.03 -42.94 18.63
C ASP A 608 -5.52 -41.54 19.01
N LEU A 609 -6.01 -41.34 20.25
CA LEU A 609 -6.49 -40.03 20.67
C LEU A 609 -5.33 -39.08 20.98
N ALA A 610 -4.28 -39.59 21.62
CA ALA A 610 -3.04 -38.86 21.83
C ALA A 610 -2.40 -38.48 20.50
N PHE A 611 -2.36 -39.40 19.53
CA PHE A 611 -1.91 -39.14 18.17
C PHE A 611 -2.73 -38.04 17.51
N LEU A 612 -4.06 -38.18 17.45
CA LEU A 612 -4.95 -37.22 16.80
C LEU A 612 -4.81 -35.81 17.41
N ARG A 613 -4.76 -35.72 18.74
CA ARG A 613 -4.57 -34.44 19.43
C ARG A 613 -3.23 -33.79 19.08
N ARG A 614 -2.13 -34.55 19.12
CA ARG A 614 -0.78 -34.03 18.84
C ARG A 614 -0.66 -33.56 17.40
N VAL A 615 -1.04 -34.42 16.44
CA VAL A 615 -0.94 -34.08 15.02
C VAL A 615 -1.79 -32.86 14.67
N THR A 616 -3.02 -32.75 15.22
CA THR A 616 -3.88 -31.58 14.96
C THR A 616 -3.30 -30.29 15.55
N LEU A 617 -2.77 -30.33 16.77
CA LEU A 617 -2.10 -29.18 17.38
C LEU A 617 -0.84 -28.76 16.62
N ASP A 618 -0.06 -29.72 16.15
CA ASP A 618 1.18 -29.46 15.44
C ASP A 618 0.91 -28.88 14.04
N THR A 619 -0.08 -29.39 13.32
CA THR A 619 -0.40 -28.96 11.95
C THR A 619 -1.26 -27.70 11.90
N VAL A 620 -2.38 -27.66 12.63
CA VAL A 620 -3.41 -26.61 12.52
C VAL A 620 -3.59 -25.80 13.81
N GLY A 621 -2.83 -26.09 14.86
CA GLY A 621 -2.74 -25.21 16.03
C GLY A 621 -3.88 -25.28 17.03
N VAL A 622 -4.94 -26.03 16.73
CA VAL A 622 -6.13 -26.19 17.56
C VAL A 622 -6.38 -27.66 17.87
N VAL A 623 -7.14 -27.94 18.92
CA VAL A 623 -7.57 -29.32 19.22
C VAL A 623 -8.61 -29.78 18.20
N PRO A 624 -8.70 -31.10 17.92
CA PRO A 624 -9.72 -31.62 17.02
C PRO A 624 -11.13 -31.37 17.57
N THR A 625 -12.08 -31.08 16.68
CA THR A 625 -13.50 -30.94 17.06
C THR A 625 -14.09 -32.29 17.47
N LEU A 626 -15.23 -32.27 18.16
CA LEU A 626 -15.94 -33.50 18.54
C LEU A 626 -16.30 -34.35 17.32
N GLU A 627 -16.64 -33.72 16.19
CA GLU A 627 -16.94 -34.40 14.94
C GLU A 627 -15.69 -35.06 14.33
N GLU A 628 -14.55 -34.38 14.34
CA GLU A 628 -13.28 -34.91 13.86
C GLU A 628 -12.81 -36.12 14.70
N ILE A 629 -12.96 -36.05 16.03
CA ILE A 629 -12.66 -37.16 16.93
C ILE A 629 -13.55 -38.36 16.62
N ALA A 630 -14.86 -38.15 16.53
CA ALA A 630 -15.82 -39.21 16.24
C ALA A 630 -15.57 -39.87 14.87
N ALA A 631 -15.22 -39.07 13.85
CA ALA A 631 -14.87 -39.57 12.53
C ALA A 631 -13.59 -40.43 12.56
N PHE A 632 -12.55 -39.98 13.26
CA PHE A 632 -11.29 -40.72 13.35
C PHE A 632 -11.42 -42.04 14.13
N GLN A 633 -12.19 -42.06 15.21
CA GLN A 633 -12.44 -43.28 15.99
C GLN A 633 -13.22 -44.33 15.21
N LYS A 634 -14.14 -43.91 14.33
CA LYS A 634 -14.90 -44.81 13.46
C LYS A 634 -14.08 -45.36 12.28
N ASP A 635 -12.96 -44.73 11.94
CA ASP A 635 -12.11 -45.18 10.85
C ASP A 635 -11.28 -46.41 11.26
N THR A 636 -11.54 -47.53 10.59
CA THR A 636 -10.88 -48.82 10.82
C THR A 636 -9.77 -49.12 9.82
N ARG A 637 -9.53 -48.23 8.86
CA ARG A 637 -8.51 -48.45 7.84
C ARG A 637 -7.10 -48.41 8.44
N LYS A 638 -6.21 -49.24 7.91
CA LYS A 638 -4.82 -49.35 8.38
C LYS A 638 -4.01 -48.05 8.16
N ASP A 639 -4.39 -47.24 7.18
CA ASP A 639 -3.76 -45.98 6.80
C ASP A 639 -4.44 -44.74 7.43
N LYS A 640 -5.37 -44.90 8.38
CA LYS A 640 -6.15 -43.77 8.94
C LYS A 640 -5.30 -42.62 9.48
N ARG A 641 -4.13 -42.92 10.07
CA ARG A 641 -3.20 -41.90 10.57
C ARG A 641 -2.60 -41.06 9.45
N ALA A 642 -2.20 -41.70 8.34
CA ALA A 642 -1.70 -41.01 7.15
C ALA A 642 -2.80 -40.14 6.52
N ARG A 643 -4.02 -40.67 6.41
CA ARG A 643 -5.17 -39.91 5.89
C ARG A 643 -5.52 -38.68 6.70
N VAL A 644 -5.42 -38.77 8.03
CA VAL A 644 -5.60 -37.58 8.89
C VAL A 644 -4.48 -36.57 8.68
N ILE A 645 -3.23 -37.01 8.52
CA ILE A 645 -2.12 -36.12 8.18
C ILE A 645 -2.40 -35.41 6.85
N ASP A 646 -2.74 -36.13 5.78
CA ASP A 646 -3.04 -35.55 4.48
C ASP A 646 -4.20 -34.55 4.55
N ARG A 647 -5.26 -34.89 5.29
CA ARG A 647 -6.39 -33.98 5.54
C ARG A 647 -5.96 -32.70 6.25
N LEU A 648 -5.12 -32.81 7.28
CA LEU A 648 -4.65 -31.68 8.06
C LEU A 648 -3.65 -30.80 7.30
N LEU A 649 -2.83 -31.40 6.44
CA LEU A 649 -1.93 -30.66 5.54
C LEU A 649 -2.70 -29.86 4.47
N ALA A 650 -3.89 -30.32 4.10
CA ALA A 650 -4.79 -29.60 3.20
C ALA A 650 -5.77 -28.65 3.93
N ASP A 651 -5.70 -28.56 5.26
CA ASP A 651 -6.66 -27.80 6.06
C ASP A 651 -6.29 -26.32 6.12
N PRO A 652 -7.18 -25.37 5.76
CA PRO A 652 -6.85 -23.95 5.70
C PRO A 652 -6.37 -23.35 7.03
N ARG A 653 -6.71 -23.97 8.17
CA ARG A 653 -6.26 -23.54 9.51
C ARG A 653 -4.73 -23.67 9.68
N TRP A 654 -4.04 -24.42 8.82
CA TRP A 654 -2.58 -24.52 8.87
C TRP A 654 -1.92 -23.16 8.69
N ALA A 655 -2.44 -22.30 7.80
CA ALA A 655 -1.89 -20.98 7.58
C ALA A 655 -1.90 -20.15 8.89
N ASP A 656 -3.02 -20.17 9.61
CA ASP A 656 -3.17 -19.47 10.89
C ASP A 656 -2.19 -19.98 11.96
N ARG A 657 -1.99 -21.31 12.04
CA ARG A 657 -1.01 -21.91 12.97
C ARG A 657 0.40 -21.45 12.69
N TRP A 658 0.79 -21.44 11.43
CA TRP A 658 2.18 -21.17 11.03
C TRP A 658 2.53 -19.67 11.02
N MET A 659 1.53 -18.78 11.10
CA MET A 659 1.75 -17.33 11.20
C MET A 659 2.61 -16.91 12.38
N GLY A 660 2.48 -17.54 13.55
CA GLY A 660 3.27 -17.18 14.74
C GLY A 660 4.76 -17.46 14.51
N TYR A 661 5.08 -18.68 14.08
CA TYR A 661 6.45 -19.09 13.77
C TYR A 661 7.08 -18.22 12.67
N TRP A 662 6.39 -18.01 11.54
CA TRP A 662 6.95 -17.24 10.44
C TRP A 662 7.05 -15.73 10.74
N GLN A 663 6.19 -15.20 11.59
CA GLN A 663 6.40 -13.86 12.12
C GLN A 663 7.63 -13.82 13.03
N ASP A 664 7.86 -14.79 13.92
CA ASP A 664 9.08 -14.78 14.73
C ASP A 664 10.36 -14.91 13.89
N VAL A 665 10.30 -15.68 12.79
CA VAL A 665 11.43 -15.89 11.88
C VAL A 665 11.70 -14.65 11.00
N LEU A 666 10.66 -13.98 10.49
CA LEU A 666 10.79 -12.92 9.47
C LEU A 666 10.45 -11.51 9.95
N ALA A 667 9.62 -11.37 10.98
CA ALA A 667 9.17 -10.10 11.54
C ALA A 667 9.81 -9.88 12.93
N GLU A 668 10.78 -8.96 13.01
CA GLU A 668 11.51 -8.66 14.25
C GLU A 668 10.60 -8.39 15.47
N ASN A 669 10.77 -9.24 16.48
CA ASN A 669 10.61 -9.12 17.94
C ASN A 669 9.57 -8.12 18.54
N PRO A 670 8.56 -8.63 19.30
CA PRO A 670 7.57 -7.81 20.03
C PRO A 670 8.10 -6.96 21.19
N ASN A 671 9.39 -7.01 21.57
CA ASN A 671 9.97 -6.19 22.66
C ASN A 671 10.24 -4.71 22.30
N ILE A 672 9.71 -4.21 21.18
CA ILE A 672 9.68 -2.78 20.84
C ILE A 672 8.22 -2.30 21.03
N LEU A 673 7.82 -2.10 22.29
CA LEU A 673 6.50 -1.59 22.70
C LEU A 673 6.21 -0.14 22.26
N ASN A 674 7.02 0.45 21.38
CA ASN A 674 6.73 1.75 20.80
C ASN A 674 6.12 1.55 19.41
N PRO A 675 4.80 1.73 19.22
CA PRO A 675 4.12 1.53 17.93
C PRO A 675 4.62 2.42 16.78
N THR A 676 5.56 3.33 17.03
CA THR A 676 6.26 4.13 16.01
C THR A 676 7.50 3.44 15.39
N LEU A 677 7.97 2.34 15.98
CA LEU A 677 9.19 1.63 15.59
C LEU A 677 8.84 0.19 15.13
N ASN A 678 8.92 -0.10 13.83
CA ASN A 678 8.77 -1.42 13.21
C ASN A 678 7.40 -2.12 13.21
N ASN A 679 6.35 -1.45 12.72
CA ASN A 679 5.12 -2.14 12.35
C ASN A 679 5.24 -2.79 10.96
N THR A 680 5.78 -4.01 10.88
CA THR A 680 5.58 -4.94 9.74
C THR A 680 4.17 -5.55 9.76
N GLY A 681 3.23 -5.03 10.55
CA GLY A 681 1.89 -5.56 10.75
C GLY A 681 1.11 -5.80 9.46
N PRO A 682 1.16 -4.94 8.42
CA PRO A 682 0.58 -5.29 7.13
C PRO A 682 1.26 -6.46 6.42
N PHE A 683 2.58 -6.66 6.57
CA PHE A 683 3.33 -7.76 5.96
C PHE A 683 2.83 -9.14 6.42
N ARG A 684 2.20 -9.24 7.60
CA ARG A 684 1.54 -10.48 8.05
C ARG A 684 0.47 -10.98 7.07
N TRP A 685 -0.18 -10.08 6.32
CA TRP A 685 -1.17 -10.47 5.32
C TRP A 685 -0.52 -11.17 4.12
N TYR A 686 0.67 -10.73 3.72
CA TYR A 686 1.46 -11.43 2.71
C TYR A 686 1.83 -12.84 3.19
N LEU A 687 2.32 -12.97 4.42
CA LEU A 687 2.68 -14.27 4.99
C LEU A 687 1.46 -15.21 5.04
N HIS A 688 0.33 -14.71 5.55
CA HIS A 688 -0.90 -15.49 5.65
C HIS A 688 -1.39 -15.96 4.29
N GLU A 689 -1.39 -15.08 3.28
CA GLU A 689 -1.76 -15.46 1.91
C GLU A 689 -0.75 -16.42 1.28
N ALA A 690 0.55 -16.25 1.53
CA ALA A 690 1.57 -17.17 1.02
C ALA A 690 1.41 -18.59 1.60
N LEU A 691 1.09 -18.70 2.89
CA LEU A 691 0.79 -19.99 3.52
C LEU A 691 -0.56 -20.53 3.02
N SER A 692 -1.61 -19.72 3.02
CA SER A 692 -2.95 -20.16 2.57
C SER A 692 -2.96 -20.66 1.13
N ASP A 693 -2.12 -20.08 0.28
CA ASP A 693 -1.96 -20.47 -1.12
C ASP A 693 -1.02 -21.66 -1.36
N ASP A 694 -0.41 -22.23 -0.31
CA ASP A 694 0.68 -23.20 -0.39
C ASP A 694 1.80 -22.73 -1.34
N ARG A 695 2.30 -21.51 -1.09
CA ARG A 695 3.24 -20.87 -2.01
C ARG A 695 4.54 -21.66 -2.07
N PRO A 696 5.00 -22.05 -3.27
CA PRO A 696 6.27 -22.74 -3.42
C PRO A 696 7.43 -21.92 -2.82
N MET A 697 8.31 -22.59 -2.08
CA MET A 697 9.38 -21.94 -1.32
C MET A 697 10.31 -21.09 -2.20
N ASP A 698 10.56 -21.50 -3.46
CA ASP A 698 11.38 -20.75 -4.41
C ASP A 698 10.78 -19.37 -4.73
N LEU A 699 9.46 -19.32 -4.91
CA LEU A 699 8.73 -18.07 -5.13
C LEU A 699 8.64 -17.24 -3.85
N PHE A 700 8.33 -17.87 -2.71
CA PHE A 700 8.24 -17.20 -1.41
C PHE A 700 9.54 -16.44 -1.07
N VAL A 701 10.68 -17.12 -1.15
CA VAL A 701 12.00 -16.50 -0.90
C VAL A 701 12.31 -15.41 -1.93
N THR A 702 11.96 -15.62 -3.20
CA THR A 702 12.19 -14.61 -4.25
C THR A 702 11.39 -13.34 -4.02
N GLU A 703 10.14 -13.45 -3.58
CA GLU A 703 9.28 -12.30 -3.26
C GLU A 703 9.82 -11.53 -2.05
N LEU A 704 10.31 -12.23 -1.02
CA LEU A 704 11.00 -11.61 0.13
C LEU A 704 12.29 -10.89 -0.28
N LEU A 705 13.04 -11.42 -1.23
CA LEU A 705 14.24 -10.76 -1.76
C LEU A 705 13.90 -9.54 -2.64
N ARG A 706 12.86 -9.66 -3.47
CA ARG A 706 12.42 -8.57 -4.36
C ARG A 706 11.74 -7.44 -3.60
N MET A 707 11.10 -7.73 -2.46
CA MET A 707 10.37 -6.76 -1.64
C MET A 707 9.41 -5.89 -2.48
N GLY A 708 8.73 -6.53 -3.44
CA GLY A 708 7.78 -5.84 -4.32
C GLY A 708 6.38 -5.69 -3.71
N GLY A 709 5.49 -4.99 -4.42
CA GLY A 709 4.10 -4.81 -3.99
C GLY A 709 3.93 -3.71 -2.94
N SER A 710 2.84 -3.80 -2.19
CA SER A 710 2.44 -2.78 -1.22
C SER A 710 3.29 -2.81 0.03
N GLU A 711 3.81 -1.65 0.42
CA GLU A 711 4.49 -1.48 1.71
C GLU A 711 3.49 -1.51 2.88
N ARG A 712 2.25 -1.04 2.65
CA ARG A 712 1.30 -0.68 3.73
C ARG A 712 0.05 -1.53 3.81
N PHE A 713 -0.27 -2.29 2.77
CA PHE A 713 -1.51 -3.07 2.65
C PHE A 713 -1.26 -4.57 2.45
N GLY A 714 -0.03 -5.03 2.70
CA GLY A 714 0.30 -6.44 2.81
C GLY A 714 0.97 -7.06 1.59
N GLY A 715 1.92 -6.35 0.98
CA GLY A 715 2.90 -6.93 0.07
C GLY A 715 4.26 -7.19 0.75
N PRO A 716 5.16 -7.93 0.08
CA PRO A 716 6.54 -8.14 0.53
C PRO A 716 7.33 -6.86 0.80
N ALA A 717 7.01 -5.73 0.15
CA ALA A 717 7.66 -4.45 0.42
C ALA A 717 7.62 -4.06 1.91
N GLY A 718 6.55 -4.44 2.63
CA GLY A 718 6.45 -4.23 4.07
C GLY A 718 7.51 -4.99 4.90
N PHE A 719 8.12 -6.06 4.38
CA PHE A 719 9.25 -6.73 5.00
C PHE A 719 10.49 -5.83 5.02
N GLY A 720 10.68 -5.00 3.98
CA GLY A 720 11.79 -4.07 3.85
C GLY A 720 11.71 -2.85 4.77
N THR A 721 10.51 -2.54 5.28
CA THR A 721 10.32 -1.42 6.23
C THR A 721 11.02 -1.73 7.56
N ALA A 722 12.00 -0.90 7.91
CA ALA A 722 12.74 -0.99 9.16
C ALA A 722 12.99 0.42 9.73
N SER A 723 12.10 0.93 10.57
CA SER A 723 12.30 2.23 11.21
C SER A 723 13.33 2.12 12.35
N GLY A 724 14.32 3.00 12.32
CA GLY A 724 15.38 3.06 13.35
C GLY A 724 16.56 2.12 13.13
N ASN A 725 16.72 1.53 11.94
CA ASN A 725 17.91 0.75 11.57
C ASN A 725 18.81 1.58 10.62
N ASP A 726 20.10 1.66 10.94
CA ASP A 726 21.14 2.35 10.17
C ASP A 726 21.51 1.62 8.87
N VAL A 727 21.30 0.31 8.79
CA VAL A 727 21.57 -0.54 7.61
C VAL A 727 20.44 -1.55 7.39
N PRO A 728 19.23 -1.08 7.04
CA PRO A 728 18.02 -1.91 7.02
C PRO A 728 18.14 -3.11 6.08
N MET A 729 18.77 -2.95 4.91
CA MET A 729 18.92 -4.06 3.94
C MET A 729 19.93 -5.12 4.40
N ALA A 730 20.96 -4.76 5.16
CA ALA A 730 21.89 -5.72 5.73
C ALA A 730 21.18 -6.60 6.79
N ALA A 731 20.30 -6.00 7.59
CA ALA A 731 19.48 -6.76 8.54
C ALA A 731 18.53 -7.73 7.84
N LYS A 732 17.88 -7.32 6.74
CA LYS A 732 17.04 -8.24 5.94
C LYS A 732 17.86 -9.36 5.30
N GLY A 733 19.06 -9.06 4.82
CA GLY A 733 20.01 -10.07 4.35
C GLY A 733 20.33 -11.12 5.43
N ALA A 734 20.63 -10.69 6.65
CA ALA A 734 20.90 -11.58 7.78
C ALA A 734 19.68 -12.42 8.19
N ILE A 735 18.47 -11.84 8.16
CA ILE A 735 17.23 -12.58 8.43
C ILE A 735 17.02 -13.67 7.38
N ILE A 736 17.12 -13.32 6.09
CA ILE A 736 16.94 -14.29 4.99
C ILE A 736 18.02 -15.39 5.05
N SER A 737 19.29 -15.04 5.27
CA SER A 737 20.37 -16.02 5.35
C SER A 737 20.17 -16.98 6.53
N THR A 738 19.77 -16.46 7.68
CA THR A 738 19.54 -17.29 8.88
C THR A 738 18.31 -18.18 8.67
N ALA A 739 17.21 -17.62 8.18
CA ALA A 739 15.94 -18.32 8.02
C ALA A 739 16.00 -19.45 6.98
N PHE A 740 16.66 -19.22 5.84
CA PHE A 740 16.60 -20.14 4.69
C PHE A 740 17.90 -20.88 4.41
N LEU A 741 19.05 -20.38 4.89
CA LEU A 741 20.36 -21.03 4.70
C LEU A 741 20.96 -21.55 6.02
N GLY A 742 20.43 -21.15 7.18
CA GLY A 742 21.04 -21.47 8.48
C GLY A 742 22.41 -20.80 8.67
N VAL A 743 22.68 -19.71 7.96
CA VAL A 743 23.97 -19.00 7.97
C VAL A 743 23.81 -17.63 8.64
N GLU A 744 24.60 -17.41 9.69
CA GLU A 744 24.68 -16.10 10.38
C GLU A 744 25.63 -15.17 9.62
N MET A 745 25.11 -14.03 9.16
CA MET A 745 25.85 -13.04 8.36
C MET A 745 26.07 -11.71 9.08
N LYS A 746 25.75 -11.61 10.38
CA LYS A 746 25.93 -10.37 11.16
C LYS A 746 27.34 -9.78 11.09
N CYS A 747 28.38 -10.60 10.99
CA CYS A 747 29.76 -10.10 10.88
C CYS A 747 30.03 -9.36 9.56
N ALA A 748 29.35 -9.75 8.47
CA ALA A 748 29.47 -9.11 7.15
C ALA A 748 28.89 -7.68 7.12
N ARG A 749 28.17 -7.28 8.18
CA ARG A 749 27.72 -5.91 8.36
C ARG A 749 28.87 -4.92 8.57
N CYS A 750 29.96 -5.38 9.20
CA CYS A 750 31.07 -4.52 9.63
C CYS A 750 32.41 -4.93 9.00
N HIS A 751 32.49 -6.08 8.34
CA HIS A 751 33.70 -6.64 7.77
C HIS A 751 33.41 -7.23 6.39
N ASP A 752 34.34 -7.06 5.45
CA ASP A 752 34.30 -7.66 4.11
C ASP A 752 35.02 -9.02 4.13
#